data_AF-A0A2D6HGP4-F1
#
_entry.id   AF-A0A2D6HGP4-F1
#
_cell.length_a   1.000
_cell.length_b   1.000
_cell.length_c   1.000
_cell.angle_alpha   90.00
_cell.angle_beta   90.00
_cell.angle_gamma   90.00
#
_symmetry.space_group_name_H-M   'P 1'
#
loop_
_entity.id
_entity.type
_entity.pdbx_description
1 polymer ?
#
loop_
_entity_poly.entity_id
_entity_poly.type
_entity_poly.pdbx_seq_one_letter_code
_entity_poly.pdbx_strand_id
1 'polypeptide(L)'
;MTRAPTAGPSRPLATGHFRRVAEHGFGDGVNAYAYSTAWFRDHLYVGSNRHTMPLVLMQATWDVSLEPPPVPLMPMKDMDLRGQIWRYSPAEEKWTLAYRAPLIRVGERDVPLFLAFRCMTVFQGTSDPEPAIYTLPIQGRYAPRRSILRSFDGEHFEELPQPRLPEDPVEWRSFRGVVPFKSRLFVAPASSQVNPSAAAKADDPQGLQTLPNTAAGASVRYSADPASGVWEASSLPHMGEGTNLGLFDLAVFGDRLYVGTMNVREGFQLWCTDGEGPGPHRWEKVLDHGADRGILNQCIMCMAEFQGALYFGSCIQNGGHDKRNNIGPAAGEVSRVKADGSWDLVMGQPRQTRDGLKVPLSGHGPGFDNPFAGYIWRMCVHDGALYVGTGEMTPMIPYTDRSRWPEHARRLCDRASIELFMKLRGGAELWRTTDGERWAPVTRNGFGNRYNMGIRGLISTPAGLFVGTANPFGPQIAVEGPGGWSYQPNPRGGLEIWHGSLEHAGFERLGEPPADEALSTVGEEGGEPSGDQWEHAVGDFDSLLWEACGSDPILRMGLAEPHLGGPAATVLAEVGDYYGGVDARSVGYWSGDASTPADASRRLVLELARPLLEEWPEALELELSVLGQGNMELVAALAALDERLRPSAGAWADDRLVSMGEAGVSLAQGDASLDAVVWVEGPADVGLTRALEEVGRVLRPGGRLRAAEALGTGPGADPDLADAGTYRRALSRSCLVEIAVEDVTDQTWEPFFSHSRRFFLARFLLQQIDEERRTAALAALPGGDRTVSTYVVASAVRPAGPLLDPPELRS
;
A
#
# COMPACT_ATOMS: atom_id res chain seq x y z
N MET A 1 -28.90 28.31 24.03
CA MET A 1 -29.40 27.29 23.09
C MET A 1 -29.33 27.85 21.67
N THR A 2 -28.19 27.68 21.01
CA THR A 2 -28.03 27.89 19.57
C THR A 2 -28.16 26.52 18.91
N ARG A 3 -29.16 26.39 18.04
CA ARG A 3 -29.42 25.21 17.23
C ARG A 3 -28.17 24.94 16.37
N ALA A 4 -27.63 23.72 16.42
CA ALA A 4 -26.49 23.32 15.58
C ALA A 4 -26.79 23.69 14.11
N PRO A 5 -25.86 24.33 13.39
CA PRO A 5 -26.08 24.63 11.98
C PRO A 5 -26.35 23.30 11.26
N THR A 6 -27.44 23.23 10.50
CA THR A 6 -27.68 22.16 9.55
C THR A 6 -26.42 22.04 8.68
N ALA A 7 -25.69 20.94 8.82
CA ALA A 7 -24.45 20.72 8.08
C ALA A 7 -24.73 20.90 6.59
N GLY A 8 -23.95 21.77 5.93
CA GLY A 8 -23.95 21.86 4.48
C GLY A 8 -23.62 20.49 3.86
N PRO A 9 -23.81 20.32 2.53
CA PRO A 9 -23.45 19.08 1.87
C PRO A 9 -21.97 18.75 2.14
N SER A 10 -21.69 17.50 2.52
CA SER A 10 -20.32 17.02 2.76
C SER A 10 -19.46 17.22 1.52
N ARG A 11 -18.21 17.64 1.70
CA ARG A 11 -17.24 17.87 0.61
C ARG A 11 -16.00 16.99 0.81
N PRO A 12 -16.13 15.67 0.60
CA PRO A 12 -15.03 14.76 0.86
C PRO A 12 -13.89 14.96 -0.17
N LEU A 13 -12.63 14.91 0.30
CA LEU A 13 -11.41 15.06 -0.49
C LEU A 13 -10.93 13.71 -1.04
N ALA A 14 -10.64 13.62 -2.34
CA ALA A 14 -10.11 12.44 -3.00
C ALA A 14 -8.59 12.58 -3.19
N THR A 15 -7.91 11.54 -3.70
CA THR A 15 -6.44 11.55 -3.88
C THR A 15 -5.94 12.78 -4.63
N GLY A 16 -6.59 13.14 -5.74
CA GLY A 16 -6.23 14.29 -6.58
C GLY A 16 -6.44 15.67 -5.92
N HIS A 17 -6.98 15.72 -4.70
CA HIS A 17 -7.11 16.97 -3.94
C HIS A 17 -5.92 17.23 -3.01
N PHE A 18 -4.93 16.32 -2.93
CA PHE A 18 -3.80 16.45 -2.02
C PHE A 18 -2.52 16.82 -2.76
N ARG A 19 -1.91 17.94 -2.35
CA ARG A 19 -0.57 18.37 -2.81
C ARG A 19 0.46 18.12 -1.71
N ARG A 20 1.64 17.60 -2.06
CA ARG A 20 2.77 17.52 -1.12
C ARG A 20 3.32 18.93 -0.88
N VAL A 21 3.35 19.35 0.37
CA VAL A 21 3.88 20.67 0.79
C VAL A 21 5.15 20.55 1.62
N ALA A 22 5.52 19.35 2.08
CA ALA A 22 6.84 19.06 2.64
C ALA A 22 7.29 17.67 2.24
N GLU A 23 8.58 17.51 1.99
CA GLU A 23 9.22 16.25 1.66
C GLU A 23 10.57 16.10 2.35
N HIS A 24 11.10 14.88 2.30
CA HIS A 24 12.40 14.52 2.86
C HIS A 24 12.59 15.02 4.30
N GLY A 25 11.54 14.99 5.14
CA GLY A 25 11.64 15.48 6.51
C GLY A 25 11.98 16.98 6.63
N PHE A 26 11.39 17.82 5.78
CA PHE A 26 11.71 19.25 5.67
C PHE A 26 13.12 19.51 5.12
N GLY A 27 13.54 18.70 4.13
CA GLY A 27 14.90 18.75 3.57
C GLY A 27 15.96 18.00 4.38
N ASP A 28 15.57 17.32 5.46
CA ASP A 28 16.43 16.51 6.31
C ASP A 28 15.76 15.16 6.65
N GLY A 29 16.12 14.11 5.90
CA GLY A 29 15.47 12.79 5.95
C GLY A 29 15.55 12.04 7.28
N VAL A 30 16.28 12.57 8.28
CA VAL A 30 16.27 12.00 9.64
C VAL A 30 14.99 12.38 10.41
N ASN A 31 14.31 13.47 10.03
CA ASN A 31 13.02 13.87 10.59
C ASN A 31 11.96 12.85 10.17
N ALA A 32 11.61 11.95 11.08
CA ALA A 32 10.94 10.72 10.70
C ALA A 32 9.41 10.80 10.77
N TYR A 33 8.84 11.36 11.85
CA TYR A 33 7.40 11.29 12.11
C TYR A 33 6.82 12.70 12.31
N ALA A 34 5.71 13.00 11.61
CA ALA A 34 4.86 14.15 11.90
C ALA A 34 3.99 13.86 13.14
N TYR A 35 4.60 13.98 14.32
CA TYR A 35 4.08 13.40 15.56
C TYR A 35 2.87 14.11 16.16
N SER A 36 2.83 15.44 16.05
CA SER A 36 1.71 16.26 16.49
C SER A 36 1.54 17.46 15.58
N THR A 37 0.32 17.97 15.50
CA THR A 37 -0.02 19.13 14.69
C THR A 37 -0.88 20.11 15.48
N ALA A 38 -0.74 21.40 15.20
CA ALA A 38 -1.67 22.43 15.66
C ALA A 38 -1.86 23.48 14.57
N TRP A 39 -3.05 24.08 14.53
CA TRP A 39 -3.32 25.26 13.71
C TRP A 39 -3.37 26.47 14.63
N PHE A 40 -2.51 27.45 14.40
CA PHE A 40 -2.40 28.63 15.25
C PHE A 40 -1.99 29.84 14.43
N ARG A 41 -2.72 30.95 14.58
CA ARG A 41 -2.45 32.22 13.87
C ARG A 41 -2.18 32.02 12.37
N ASP A 42 -3.07 31.30 11.70
CA ASP A 42 -3.03 30.98 10.27
C ASP A 42 -1.81 30.16 9.79
N HIS A 43 -1.12 29.51 10.72
CA HIS A 43 -0.01 28.62 10.43
C HIS A 43 -0.29 27.20 10.91
N LEU A 44 0.21 26.23 10.14
CA LEU A 44 0.31 24.84 10.58
C LEU A 44 1.61 24.66 11.35
N TYR A 45 1.54 24.09 12.54
CA TYR A 45 2.70 23.65 13.32
C TYR A 45 2.80 22.13 13.32
N VAL A 46 4.00 21.60 13.12
CA VAL A 46 4.30 20.17 13.12
C VAL A 46 5.43 19.87 14.08
N GLY A 47 5.14 19.08 15.11
CA GLY A 47 6.15 18.51 15.99
C GLY A 47 6.75 17.24 15.39
N SER A 48 8.08 17.15 15.32
CA SER A 48 8.80 16.00 14.76
C SER A 48 9.65 15.25 15.79
N ASN A 49 10.10 14.06 15.39
CA ASN A 49 11.21 13.33 16.00
C ASN A 49 12.31 13.05 14.96
N ARG A 50 13.44 12.54 15.44
CA ARG A 50 14.62 12.26 14.60
C ARG A 50 15.19 10.87 14.85
N HIS A 51 15.77 10.25 13.81
CA HIS A 51 16.46 8.94 13.87
C HIS A 51 15.62 7.81 14.51
N THR A 52 14.34 7.72 14.16
CA THR A 52 13.43 6.76 14.83
C THR A 52 13.78 5.30 14.57
N MET A 53 14.10 4.92 13.33
CA MET A 53 14.44 3.51 13.02
C MET A 53 15.71 3.06 13.74
N PRO A 54 16.85 3.80 13.69
CA PRO A 54 18.04 3.43 14.48
C PRO A 54 17.74 3.34 15.98
N LEU A 55 17.00 4.30 16.54
CA LEU A 55 16.62 4.28 17.95
C LEU A 55 15.82 3.03 18.32
N VAL A 56 14.84 2.64 17.50
CA VAL A 56 14.02 1.44 17.75
C VAL A 56 14.88 0.19 17.67
N LEU A 57 15.71 0.04 16.63
CA LEU A 57 16.54 -1.16 16.43
C LEU A 57 17.60 -1.32 17.52
N MET A 58 18.18 -0.23 18.01
CA MET A 58 19.21 -0.27 19.06
C MET A 58 18.65 -0.42 20.48
N GLN A 59 17.38 -0.08 20.70
CA GLN A 59 16.76 -0.07 22.04
C GLN A 59 15.69 -1.13 22.24
N ALA A 60 15.29 -1.85 21.19
CA ALA A 60 14.33 -2.94 21.29
C ALA A 60 14.84 -3.99 22.27
N THR A 61 13.98 -4.42 23.19
CA THR A 61 14.26 -5.50 24.14
C THR A 61 13.78 -6.86 23.62
N TRP A 62 13.53 -6.95 22.31
CA TRP A 62 13.02 -8.13 21.61
C TRP A 62 13.73 -8.25 20.26
N ASP A 63 13.75 -9.45 19.70
CA ASP A 63 14.30 -9.67 18.36
C ASP A 63 13.41 -9.02 17.30
N VAL A 64 13.95 -8.01 16.59
CA VAL A 64 13.26 -7.30 15.50
C VAL A 64 13.43 -8.04 14.16
N SER A 65 14.40 -8.95 14.04
CA SER A 65 14.62 -9.85 12.88
C SER A 65 14.62 -9.14 11.51
N LEU A 66 15.40 -8.06 11.39
CA LEU A 66 15.60 -7.35 10.11
C LEU A 66 17.06 -7.47 9.69
N GLU A 67 17.30 -8.10 8.55
CA GLU A 67 18.62 -8.39 8.01
C GLU A 67 18.66 -8.09 6.50
N PRO A 68 19.41 -7.06 6.06
CA PRO A 68 20.12 -6.07 6.88
C PRO A 68 19.15 -5.12 7.60
N PRO A 69 19.64 -4.33 8.58
CA PRO A 69 18.90 -3.15 9.04
C PRO A 69 18.46 -2.28 7.85
N PRO A 70 17.19 -1.80 7.81
CA PRO A 70 16.72 -1.00 6.67
C PRO A 70 17.50 0.31 6.48
N VAL A 71 18.05 0.87 7.56
CA VAL A 71 18.83 2.11 7.56
C VAL A 71 20.15 1.87 8.29
N PRO A 72 21.23 2.62 7.99
CA PRO A 72 22.50 2.44 8.67
C PRO A 72 22.36 2.73 10.17
N LEU A 73 22.95 1.85 10.98
CA LEU A 73 23.06 2.04 12.42
C LEU A 73 24.33 2.83 12.74
N MET A 74 24.22 3.83 13.61
CA MET A 74 25.36 4.59 14.12
C MET A 74 25.35 4.66 15.65
N PRO A 75 26.47 5.00 16.30
CA PRO A 75 26.48 5.27 17.73
C PRO A 75 25.53 6.44 18.07
N MET A 76 24.80 6.31 19.18
CA MET A 76 23.85 7.33 19.66
C MET A 76 24.45 8.74 19.81
N LYS A 77 25.75 8.84 20.12
CA LYS A 77 26.47 10.11 20.26
C LYS A 77 26.64 10.86 18.93
N ASP A 78 26.53 10.15 17.81
CA ASP A 78 26.71 10.70 16.47
C ASP A 78 25.35 11.02 15.81
N MET A 79 24.24 10.83 16.54
CA MET A 79 22.87 11.14 16.08
C MET A 79 22.42 12.51 16.60
N ASP A 80 21.87 13.35 15.74
CA ASP A 80 21.16 14.56 16.17
C ASP A 80 19.72 14.22 16.59
N LEU A 81 19.55 13.96 17.89
CA LEU A 81 18.30 13.56 18.51
C LEU A 81 17.44 14.74 19.01
N ARG A 82 17.78 15.98 18.65
CA ARG A 82 17.01 17.16 19.09
C ARG A 82 15.68 17.22 18.35
N GLY A 83 14.57 17.01 19.07
CA GLY A 83 13.23 17.18 18.49
C GLY A 83 13.04 18.59 17.89
N GLN A 84 12.19 18.71 16.88
CA GLN A 84 11.94 19.97 16.17
C GLN A 84 10.44 20.30 16.07
N ILE A 85 10.13 21.60 16.01
CA ILE A 85 8.81 22.12 15.64
C ILE A 85 8.99 22.95 14.37
N TRP A 86 8.25 22.59 13.34
CA TRP A 86 8.23 23.29 12.06
C TRP A 86 6.90 24.02 11.91
N ARG A 87 6.93 25.22 11.34
CA ARG A 87 5.71 25.97 10.99
C ARG A 87 5.61 26.13 9.48
N TYR A 88 4.39 26.11 8.96
CA TYR A 88 4.07 26.35 7.56
C TYR A 88 3.07 27.49 7.45
N SER A 89 3.37 28.44 6.58
CA SER A 89 2.45 29.47 6.12
C SER A 89 1.84 29.03 4.80
N PRO A 90 0.53 28.71 4.73
CA PRO A 90 -0.10 28.40 3.45
C PRO A 90 -0.16 29.60 2.51
N ALA A 91 -0.18 30.83 3.05
CA ALA A 91 -0.20 32.05 2.24
C ALA A 91 1.13 32.30 1.51
N GLU A 92 2.25 31.94 2.14
CA GLU A 92 3.61 32.10 1.57
C GLU A 92 4.15 30.79 0.98
N GLU A 93 3.42 29.68 1.14
CA GLU A 93 3.86 28.31 0.87
C GLU A 93 5.23 27.97 1.48
N LYS A 94 5.53 28.52 2.66
CA LYS A 94 6.88 28.49 3.24
C LYS A 94 6.93 27.74 4.55
N TRP A 95 7.94 26.88 4.69
CA TRP A 95 8.30 26.25 5.97
C TRP A 95 9.36 27.05 6.71
N THR A 96 9.27 27.07 8.04
CA THR A 96 10.30 27.64 8.92
C THR A 96 10.46 26.76 10.15
N LEU A 97 11.71 26.52 10.58
CA LEU A 97 11.99 25.85 11.84
C LEU A 97 11.67 26.80 13.00
N ALA A 98 10.56 26.56 13.69
CA ALA A 98 10.09 27.39 14.79
C ALA A 98 10.83 27.07 16.11
N TYR A 99 11.16 25.80 16.35
CA TYR A 99 11.87 25.39 17.56
C TYR A 99 12.76 24.17 17.32
N ARG A 100 13.95 24.18 17.92
CA ARG A 100 14.84 23.03 18.01
C ARG A 100 15.21 22.81 19.46
N ALA A 101 15.03 21.57 19.95
CA ALA A 101 15.37 21.23 21.33
C ALA A 101 16.85 21.55 21.64
N PRO A 102 17.16 22.20 22.78
CA PRO A 102 18.53 22.50 23.13
C PRO A 102 19.31 21.23 23.52
N LEU A 103 20.63 21.28 23.33
CA LEU A 103 21.55 20.37 24.02
C LEU A 103 21.83 20.91 25.41
N ILE A 104 21.94 20.00 26.37
CA ILE A 104 22.30 20.31 27.74
C ILE A 104 23.45 19.40 28.17
N ARG A 105 24.38 19.95 28.94
CA ARG A 105 25.54 19.23 29.46
C ARG A 105 25.16 18.42 30.69
N VAL A 106 25.36 17.11 30.63
CA VAL A 106 25.16 16.19 31.77
C VAL A 106 26.43 15.35 31.95
N GLY A 107 27.20 15.66 32.99
CA GLY A 107 28.56 15.17 33.12
C GLY A 107 29.42 15.65 31.94
N GLU A 108 30.03 14.71 31.21
CA GLU A 108 30.85 14.99 30.02
C GLU A 108 30.07 14.87 28.70
N ARG A 109 28.76 14.64 28.74
CA ARG A 109 27.93 14.38 27.54
C ARG A 109 26.98 15.54 27.25
N ASP A 110 26.88 15.91 25.98
CA ASP A 110 25.77 16.72 25.50
C ASP A 110 24.60 15.82 25.14
N VAL A 111 23.44 16.08 25.71
CA VAL A 111 22.21 15.31 25.48
C VAL A 111 21.08 16.27 25.11
N PRO A 112 20.15 15.87 24.24
CA PRO A 112 18.99 16.70 23.94
C PRO A 112 18.07 16.80 25.16
N LEU A 113 17.57 17.99 25.44
CA LEU A 113 16.54 18.18 26.46
C LEU A 113 15.24 17.46 26.07
N PHE A 114 14.86 17.53 24.79
CA PHE A 114 13.69 16.87 24.21
C PHE A 114 14.06 16.06 22.96
N LEU A 115 13.56 14.84 22.89
CA LEU A 115 13.76 13.93 21.74
C LEU A 115 12.73 14.14 20.63
N ALA A 116 11.54 14.64 20.99
CA ALA A 116 10.44 14.80 20.06
C ALA A 116 9.31 15.66 20.64
N PHE A 117 8.43 16.16 19.77
CA PHE A 117 7.18 16.82 20.17
C PHE A 117 6.00 15.94 19.78
N ARG A 118 5.42 15.24 20.76
CA ARG A 118 4.45 14.17 20.52
C ARG A 118 2.99 14.63 20.58
N CYS A 119 2.74 15.69 21.34
CA CYS A 119 1.42 16.22 21.62
C CYS A 119 1.48 17.74 21.56
N MET A 120 0.51 18.36 20.89
CA MET A 120 0.42 19.81 20.73
C MET A 120 -1.06 20.20 20.68
N THR A 121 -1.43 21.27 21.36
CA THR A 121 -2.78 21.85 21.30
C THR A 121 -2.71 23.36 21.47
N VAL A 122 -3.74 24.07 21.01
CA VAL A 122 -3.97 25.47 21.42
C VAL A 122 -4.86 25.46 22.67
N PHE A 123 -4.48 26.24 23.67
CA PHE A 123 -5.24 26.42 24.91
C PHE A 123 -4.96 27.80 25.49
N GLN A 124 -5.88 28.31 26.31
CA GLN A 124 -5.66 29.53 27.10
C GLN A 124 -5.88 29.18 28.57
N GLY A 125 -4.78 29.09 29.32
CA GLY A 125 -4.80 28.99 30.77
C GLY A 125 -5.38 30.24 31.42
N THR A 126 -5.81 30.13 32.67
CA THR A 126 -6.48 31.23 33.38
C THR A 126 -5.56 32.44 33.56
N SER A 127 -4.24 32.23 33.67
CA SER A 127 -3.23 33.29 33.74
C SER A 127 -2.68 33.74 32.38
N ASP A 128 -3.08 33.08 31.28
CA ASP A 128 -2.60 33.41 29.95
C ASP A 128 -3.25 34.70 29.43
N PRO A 129 -2.46 35.65 28.88
CA PRO A 129 -3.01 36.86 28.28
C PRO A 129 -3.83 36.57 27.01
N GLU A 130 -3.52 35.50 26.29
CA GLU A 130 -4.16 35.09 25.04
C GLU A 130 -3.95 33.59 24.78
N PRO A 131 -4.69 32.96 23.84
CA PRO A 131 -4.47 31.57 23.48
C PRO A 131 -3.03 31.30 23.04
N ALA A 132 -2.47 30.19 23.50
CA ALA A 132 -1.09 29.79 23.26
C ALA A 132 -1.01 28.34 22.75
N ILE A 133 0.07 28.02 22.04
CA ILE A 133 0.45 26.64 21.76
C ILE A 133 1.01 26.03 23.04
N TYR A 134 0.45 24.91 23.48
CA TYR A 134 1.01 24.03 24.50
C TYR A 134 1.50 22.74 23.85
N THR A 135 2.74 22.35 24.14
CA THR A 135 3.31 21.09 23.64
C THR A 135 3.99 20.29 24.75
N LEU A 136 3.74 18.98 24.75
CA LEU A 136 4.27 18.04 25.74
C LEU A 136 5.32 17.14 25.06
N PRO A 137 6.62 17.45 25.21
CA PRO A 137 7.67 16.73 24.51
C PRO A 137 7.96 15.34 25.10
N ILE A 138 8.56 14.49 24.28
CA ILE A 138 9.31 13.32 24.74
C ILE A 138 10.62 13.81 25.33
N GLN A 139 10.84 13.51 26.60
CA GLN A 139 11.95 14.01 27.39
C GLN A 139 13.23 13.23 27.10
N GLY A 140 14.37 13.92 27.09
CA GLY A 140 15.69 13.29 26.95
C GLY A 140 15.97 12.30 28.08
N ARG A 141 16.49 11.11 27.76
CA ARG A 141 16.74 10.03 28.74
C ARG A 141 17.58 10.49 29.93
N TYR A 142 18.56 11.35 29.67
CA TYR A 142 19.52 11.85 30.67
C TYR A 142 19.30 13.31 31.04
N ALA A 143 18.22 13.94 30.55
CA ALA A 143 17.98 15.32 30.89
C ALA A 143 17.84 15.45 32.44
N PRO A 144 18.38 16.51 33.07
CA PRO A 144 18.33 16.71 34.52
C PRO A 144 17.04 17.40 34.97
N ARG A 145 16.27 17.99 34.04
CA ARG A 145 14.97 18.60 34.29
C ARG A 145 13.92 18.13 33.27
N ARG A 146 12.65 18.29 33.61
CA ARG A 146 11.50 17.88 32.79
C ARG A 146 10.50 19.04 32.72
N SER A 147 10.05 19.36 31.53
CA SER A 147 9.20 20.52 31.27
C SER A 147 8.27 20.29 30.08
N ILE A 148 7.20 21.07 30.02
CA ILE A 148 6.38 21.26 28.81
C ILE A 148 6.71 22.63 28.22
N LEU A 149 6.27 22.92 27.00
CA LEU A 149 6.48 24.23 26.41
C LEU A 149 5.16 24.97 26.16
N ARG A 150 5.20 26.30 26.29
CA ARG A 150 4.14 27.22 25.89
C ARG A 150 4.70 28.26 24.91
N SER A 151 3.91 28.69 23.93
CA SER A 151 4.26 29.80 23.04
C SER A 151 3.03 30.62 22.66
N PHE A 152 3.11 31.94 22.85
CA PHE A 152 2.05 32.89 22.47
C PHE A 152 2.16 33.35 21.02
N ASP A 153 3.34 33.29 20.42
CA ASP A 153 3.61 33.73 19.05
C ASP A 153 3.94 32.58 18.08
N GLY A 154 4.15 31.38 18.62
CA GLY A 154 4.59 30.21 17.88
C GLY A 154 6.05 30.27 17.43
N GLU A 155 6.86 31.20 17.94
CA GLU A 155 8.30 31.32 17.68
C GLU A 155 9.11 31.16 18.97
N HIS A 156 8.67 31.83 20.03
CA HIS A 156 9.32 31.80 21.33
C HIS A 156 8.59 30.79 22.22
N PHE A 157 9.27 29.70 22.53
CA PHE A 157 8.76 28.64 23.41
C PHE A 157 9.41 28.72 24.78
N GLU A 158 8.61 28.97 25.81
CA GLU A 158 9.06 28.98 27.20
C GLU A 158 8.81 27.62 27.87
N GLU A 159 9.69 27.24 28.79
CA GLU A 159 9.54 26.03 29.59
C GLU A 159 8.63 26.25 30.79
N LEU A 160 7.61 25.39 30.92
CA LEU A 160 6.71 25.34 32.08
C LEU A 160 6.93 24.04 32.87
N PRO A 161 6.53 24.00 34.17
CA PRO A 161 6.58 22.79 34.97
C PRO A 161 5.81 21.62 34.32
N GLN A 162 6.34 20.40 34.48
CA GLN A 162 5.69 19.20 33.96
C GLN A 162 4.35 18.92 34.69
N PRO A 163 3.33 18.36 34.01
CA PRO A 163 2.09 17.90 34.64
C PRO A 163 2.33 16.79 35.65
N ARG A 164 2.48 17.18 36.93
CA ARG A 164 2.85 16.28 38.02
C ARG A 164 2.04 16.56 39.27
N LEU A 165 1.80 15.49 40.02
CA LEU A 165 1.27 15.53 41.38
C LEU A 165 2.41 15.38 42.39
N PRO A 166 2.32 15.97 43.59
CA PRO A 166 3.35 15.83 44.64
C PRO A 166 3.68 14.38 45.00
N GLU A 167 2.68 13.51 44.98
CA GLU A 167 2.77 12.08 45.30
C GLU A 167 3.23 11.20 44.13
N ASP A 168 3.52 11.77 42.95
CA ASP A 168 3.93 10.98 41.78
C ASP A 168 5.23 10.20 42.08
N PRO A 169 5.24 8.86 41.88
CA PRO A 169 6.36 8.01 42.30
C PRO A 169 7.61 8.18 41.43
N VAL A 170 7.45 8.71 40.21
CA VAL A 170 8.50 8.89 39.21
C VAL A 170 8.17 10.07 38.29
N GLU A 171 9.18 10.59 37.60
CA GLU A 171 8.99 11.56 36.53
C GLU A 171 8.51 10.89 35.23
N TRP A 172 7.73 11.63 34.45
CA TRP A 172 7.20 11.16 33.16
C TRP A 172 8.18 11.50 32.03
N ARG A 173 8.35 10.56 31.10
CA ARG A 173 9.16 10.73 29.89
C ARG A 173 8.35 11.21 28.68
N SER A 174 7.06 10.91 28.62
CA SER A 174 6.22 11.35 27.50
C SER A 174 4.75 11.37 27.88
N PHE A 175 3.96 12.07 27.07
CA PHE A 175 2.50 12.15 27.14
C PHE A 175 1.92 11.75 25.78
N ARG A 176 0.67 11.26 25.76
CA ARG A 176 -0.05 10.91 24.52
C ARG A 176 -1.41 11.59 24.38
N GLY A 177 -2.14 11.76 25.49
CA GLY A 177 -3.41 12.49 25.50
C GLY A 177 -3.19 13.94 25.95
N VAL A 178 -3.71 14.90 25.17
CA VAL A 178 -3.85 16.31 25.56
C VAL A 178 -5.15 16.85 24.94
N VAL A 179 -6.06 17.37 25.76
CA VAL A 179 -7.31 17.94 25.25
C VAL A 179 -7.82 19.07 26.15
N PRO A 180 -8.15 20.24 25.59
CA PRO A 180 -8.95 21.25 26.28
C PRO A 180 -10.39 20.74 26.50
N PHE A 181 -10.90 20.83 27.72
CA PHE A 181 -12.27 20.47 28.05
C PHE A 181 -12.76 21.30 29.25
N LYS A 182 -13.95 21.91 29.13
CA LYS A 182 -14.55 22.75 30.19
C LYS A 182 -13.54 23.73 30.84
N SER A 183 -12.90 24.53 29.98
CA SER A 183 -11.88 25.55 30.34
C SER A 183 -10.66 25.04 31.12
N ARG A 184 -10.36 23.76 31.03
CA ARG A 184 -9.19 23.12 31.64
C ARG A 184 -8.45 22.31 30.59
N LEU A 185 -7.15 22.16 30.78
CA LEU A 185 -6.31 21.30 29.95
C LEU A 185 -6.17 19.94 30.63
N PHE A 186 -6.61 18.88 29.96
CA PHE A 186 -6.47 17.50 30.44
C PHE A 186 -5.31 16.80 29.74
N VAL A 187 -4.53 16.01 30.47
CA VAL A 187 -3.34 15.31 29.95
C VAL A 187 -3.21 13.90 30.50
N ALA A 188 -2.55 13.03 29.73
CA ALA A 188 -2.31 11.64 30.10
C ALA A 188 -0.84 11.22 29.85
N PRO A 189 -0.10 10.76 30.88
CA PRO A 189 1.28 10.30 30.73
C PRO A 189 1.31 8.95 29.98
N ALA A 190 2.33 8.80 29.14
CA ALA A 190 2.49 7.65 28.24
C ALA A 190 3.80 6.89 28.44
N SER A 191 4.75 7.44 29.19
CA SER A 191 5.90 6.69 29.67
C SER A 191 6.53 7.30 30.92
N SER A 192 7.19 6.48 31.72
CA SER A 192 7.97 6.92 32.88
C SER A 192 9.48 6.78 32.68
N GLN A 193 10.24 7.43 33.55
CA GLN A 193 11.67 7.17 33.69
C GLN A 193 11.90 5.88 34.52
N VAL A 194 12.69 4.92 34.00
CA VAL A 194 13.18 3.80 34.82
C VAL A 194 14.37 4.30 35.65
N ASN A 195 14.41 4.00 36.95
CA ASN A 195 15.65 4.17 37.72
C ASN A 195 16.72 3.18 37.19
N PRO A 196 17.89 3.63 36.69
CA PRO A 196 18.91 2.73 36.14
C PRO A 196 19.36 1.62 37.09
N SER A 197 19.30 1.82 38.42
CA SER A 197 19.62 0.79 39.42
C SER A 197 18.49 -0.22 39.67
N ALA A 198 17.25 0.12 39.32
CA ALA A 198 16.09 -0.78 39.41
C ALA A 198 16.01 -1.77 38.23
N ALA A 199 16.67 -1.46 37.10
CA ALA A 199 16.78 -2.35 35.95
C ALA A 199 17.55 -3.67 36.25
N ALA A 200 18.27 -3.72 37.37
CA ALA A 200 19.07 -4.88 37.79
C ALA A 200 18.32 -5.90 38.67
N LYS A 201 17.04 -5.68 39.02
CA LYS A 201 16.22 -6.65 39.78
C LYS A 201 15.15 -7.25 38.87
N ALA A 202 15.42 -8.43 38.33
CA ALA A 202 14.63 -9.10 37.31
C ALA A 202 13.41 -9.91 37.82
N ASP A 203 12.98 -9.70 39.07
CA ASP A 203 12.01 -10.60 39.72
C ASP A 203 10.70 -9.91 40.16
N ASP A 204 10.26 -8.82 39.52
CA ASP A 204 8.91 -8.27 39.74
C ASP A 204 7.87 -8.97 38.84
N PRO A 205 7.00 -9.84 39.37
CA PRO A 205 5.99 -10.57 38.60
C PRO A 205 4.87 -9.65 38.07
N GLN A 206 4.80 -8.39 38.52
CA GLN A 206 3.84 -7.38 38.08
C GLN A 206 4.38 -6.47 36.96
N GLY A 207 5.67 -6.61 36.60
CA GLY A 207 6.19 -6.18 35.30
C GLY A 207 6.20 -4.67 35.01
N LEU A 208 6.24 -3.80 36.02
CA LEU A 208 6.33 -2.33 35.84
C LEU A 208 7.77 -1.83 35.55
N GLN A 209 8.53 -2.56 34.73
CA GLN A 209 9.72 -1.97 34.08
C GLN A 209 9.22 -0.95 33.05
N THR A 210 9.47 0.34 33.25
CA THR A 210 8.83 1.42 32.47
C THR A 210 9.36 1.49 31.03
N LEU A 211 8.63 0.79 30.16
CA LEU A 211 8.82 0.69 28.72
C LEU A 211 8.15 1.84 27.95
N PRO A 212 8.49 2.04 26.66
CA PRO A 212 7.67 2.85 25.76
C PRO A 212 6.19 2.47 25.87
N ASN A 213 5.31 3.47 25.92
CA ASN A 213 3.85 3.33 26.05
C ASN A 213 3.30 2.82 27.40
N THR A 214 4.15 2.63 28.41
CA THR A 214 3.71 2.27 29.77
C THR A 214 4.13 3.33 30.78
N ALA A 215 3.20 3.81 31.60
CA ALA A 215 3.48 4.77 32.66
C ALA A 215 3.13 4.17 34.03
N ALA A 216 4.07 4.23 34.98
CA ALA A 216 3.80 3.88 36.37
C ALA A 216 2.69 4.80 36.91
N GLY A 217 1.62 4.29 37.53
CA GLY A 217 0.55 5.17 38.03
C GLY A 217 -0.13 6.03 36.96
N ALA A 218 -0.28 5.52 35.72
CA ALA A 218 -0.89 6.25 34.61
C ALA A 218 -2.28 6.80 35.00
N SER A 219 -2.46 8.12 35.02
CA SER A 219 -3.72 8.79 35.41
C SER A 219 -3.97 10.03 34.56
N VAL A 220 -5.24 10.34 34.32
CA VAL A 220 -5.63 11.60 33.69
C VAL A 220 -5.45 12.73 34.71
N ARG A 221 -4.81 13.82 34.29
CA ARG A 221 -4.60 15.03 35.10
C ARG A 221 -5.23 16.23 34.42
N TYR A 222 -5.56 17.26 35.18
CA TYR A 222 -6.04 18.52 34.61
C TYR A 222 -5.45 19.75 35.30
N SER A 223 -5.48 20.87 34.60
CA SER A 223 -5.20 22.19 35.16
C SER A 223 -5.99 23.27 34.42
N ALA A 224 -6.53 24.24 35.16
CA ALA A 224 -7.08 25.47 34.59
C ALA A 224 -6.00 26.50 34.26
N ASP A 225 -4.79 26.33 34.82
CA ASP A 225 -3.67 27.23 34.63
C ASP A 225 -2.34 26.43 34.60
N PRO A 226 -2.01 25.77 33.47
CA PRO A 226 -0.79 24.98 33.35
C PRO A 226 0.50 25.75 33.69
N ALA A 227 0.50 27.09 33.53
CA ALA A 227 1.64 27.95 33.81
C ALA A 227 1.98 28.05 35.30
N SER A 228 0.97 27.92 36.18
CA SER A 228 1.18 27.87 37.63
C SER A 228 1.96 26.63 38.08
N GLY A 229 2.03 25.59 37.23
CA GLY A 229 2.56 24.28 37.59
C GLY A 229 1.66 23.47 38.52
N VAL A 230 0.47 23.97 38.86
CA VAL A 230 -0.52 23.26 39.69
C VAL A 230 -1.37 22.36 38.80
N TRP A 231 -1.35 21.06 39.11
CA TRP A 231 -2.11 20.02 38.44
C TRP A 231 -2.88 19.20 39.45
N GLU A 232 -4.07 18.74 39.05
CA GLU A 232 -4.95 17.93 39.87
C GLU A 232 -5.21 16.57 39.19
N ALA A 233 -5.46 15.53 40.00
CA ALA A 233 -5.85 14.23 39.50
C ALA A 233 -7.30 14.29 38.97
N SER A 234 -7.50 13.90 37.71
CA SER A 234 -8.85 13.66 37.17
C SER A 234 -9.32 12.23 37.40
N SER A 235 -8.42 11.25 37.39
CA SER A 235 -8.74 9.83 37.51
C SER A 235 -7.90 9.18 38.61
N LEU A 236 -8.33 8.01 39.09
CA LEU A 236 -7.45 7.12 39.84
C LEU A 236 -6.30 6.63 38.96
N PRO A 237 -5.14 6.28 39.54
CA PRO A 237 -4.08 5.56 38.84
C PRO A 237 -4.62 4.30 38.14
N HIS A 238 -4.20 4.09 36.90
CA HIS A 238 -4.61 2.99 36.02
C HIS A 238 -6.13 2.88 35.82
N MET A 239 -6.86 4.00 35.98
CA MET A 239 -8.34 4.04 36.02
C MET A 239 -8.94 3.16 37.13
N GLY A 240 -8.16 2.87 38.18
CA GLY A 240 -8.53 1.96 39.27
C GLY A 240 -8.21 0.50 39.00
N GLU A 241 -7.64 0.14 37.84
CA GLU A 241 -7.40 -1.24 37.42
C GLU A 241 -5.95 -1.45 36.94
N GLY A 242 -5.14 -2.17 37.71
CA GLY A 242 -3.70 -2.32 37.48
C GLY A 242 -3.28 -3.00 36.16
N THR A 243 -4.23 -3.52 35.38
CA THR A 243 -3.98 -4.10 34.05
C THR A 243 -3.95 -3.03 32.93
N ASN A 244 -4.43 -1.82 33.20
CA ASN A 244 -4.31 -0.67 32.29
C ASN A 244 -2.91 -0.05 32.40
N LEU A 245 -1.99 -0.45 31.52
CA LEU A 245 -0.59 -0.04 31.59
C LEU A 245 -0.32 1.36 30.99
N GLY A 246 -1.26 1.91 30.22
CA GLY A 246 -1.13 3.22 29.60
C GLY A 246 -2.48 3.82 29.22
N LEU A 247 -2.50 5.15 29.08
CA LEU A 247 -3.64 5.93 28.61
C LEU A 247 -3.23 6.60 27.29
N PHE A 248 -3.88 6.23 26.19
CA PHE A 248 -3.35 6.47 24.86
C PHE A 248 -3.97 7.68 24.16
N ASP A 249 -5.25 7.94 24.35
CA ASP A 249 -5.90 9.09 23.73
C ASP A 249 -7.00 9.65 24.61
N LEU A 250 -7.27 10.95 24.44
CA LEU A 250 -8.31 11.71 25.11
C LEU A 250 -9.16 12.41 24.05
N ALA A 251 -10.48 12.31 24.15
CA ALA A 251 -11.39 12.98 23.22
C ALA A 251 -12.64 13.50 23.93
N VAL A 252 -13.21 14.57 23.39
CA VAL A 252 -14.50 15.10 23.83
C VAL A 252 -15.58 14.57 22.91
N PHE A 253 -16.65 14.04 23.48
CA PHE A 253 -17.85 13.63 22.75
C PHE A 253 -19.10 14.03 23.55
N GLY A 254 -19.97 14.83 22.91
CA GLY A 254 -21.03 15.52 23.63
C GLY A 254 -20.45 16.46 24.69
N ASP A 255 -20.97 16.38 25.92
CA ASP A 255 -20.48 17.15 27.07
C ASP A 255 -19.61 16.29 28.02
N ARG A 256 -18.94 15.27 27.48
CA ARG A 256 -18.16 14.32 28.27
C ARG A 256 -16.75 14.16 27.71
N LEU A 257 -15.80 13.90 28.61
CA LEU A 257 -14.43 13.55 28.30
C LEU A 257 -14.28 12.03 28.28
N TYR A 258 -13.65 11.49 27.25
CA TYR A 258 -13.36 10.07 27.07
C TYR A 258 -11.86 9.80 27.14
N VAL A 259 -11.49 8.63 27.68
CA VAL A 259 -10.10 8.13 27.68
C VAL A 259 -10.06 6.68 27.24
N GLY A 260 -9.11 6.38 26.34
CA GLY A 260 -8.81 5.03 25.89
C GLY A 260 -7.57 4.45 26.58
N THR A 261 -7.65 3.22 27.07
CA THR A 261 -6.52 2.56 27.75
C THR A 261 -5.74 1.63 26.80
N MET A 262 -4.53 1.28 27.22
CA MET A 262 -3.82 0.08 26.77
C MET A 262 -3.87 -0.95 27.89
N ASN A 263 -4.36 -2.15 27.57
CA ASN A 263 -4.48 -3.24 28.51
C ASN A 263 -3.99 -4.54 27.88
N VAL A 264 -2.99 -5.15 28.51
CA VAL A 264 -2.27 -6.31 27.97
C VAL A 264 -2.88 -7.66 28.39
N ARG A 265 -3.89 -7.67 29.25
CA ARG A 265 -4.51 -8.90 29.76
C ARG A 265 -5.88 -9.16 29.18
N GLU A 266 -6.67 -8.11 29.00
CA GLU A 266 -8.08 -8.23 28.61
C GLU A 266 -8.41 -7.50 27.30
N GLY A 267 -7.53 -6.63 26.82
CA GLY A 267 -7.85 -5.68 25.74
C GLY A 267 -8.33 -4.34 26.31
N PHE A 268 -8.31 -3.31 25.46
CA PHE A 268 -8.54 -1.92 25.86
C PHE A 268 -9.83 -1.74 26.67
N GLN A 269 -9.86 -0.64 27.41
CA GLN A 269 -11.07 -0.10 28.01
C GLN A 269 -11.30 1.33 27.51
N LEU A 270 -12.58 1.70 27.39
CA LEU A 270 -13.02 3.06 27.12
C LEU A 270 -13.75 3.56 28.36
N TRP A 271 -13.34 4.71 28.86
CA TRP A 271 -13.94 5.35 30.03
C TRP A 271 -14.40 6.76 29.70
N CYS A 272 -15.38 7.27 30.44
CA CYS A 272 -15.83 8.64 30.28
C CYS A 272 -16.19 9.31 31.61
N THR A 273 -16.16 10.65 31.62
CA THR A 273 -16.52 11.48 32.76
C THR A 273 -17.21 12.76 32.29
N ASP A 274 -18.06 13.35 33.13
CA ASP A 274 -18.55 14.72 32.94
C ASP A 274 -17.45 15.76 33.16
N GLY A 275 -16.39 15.37 33.88
CA GLY A 275 -15.26 16.20 34.28
C GLY A 275 -15.67 17.35 35.18
N GLU A 276 -16.80 17.31 35.90
CA GLU A 276 -17.29 18.44 36.69
C GLU A 276 -16.88 18.37 38.16
N GLY A 277 -16.70 19.54 38.78
CA GLY A 277 -16.32 19.67 40.19
C GLY A 277 -14.82 19.44 40.45
N PRO A 278 -14.42 19.33 41.73
CA PRO A 278 -13.05 19.00 42.11
C PRO A 278 -12.74 17.53 41.81
N GLY A 279 -11.50 17.26 41.39
CA GLY A 279 -11.00 15.91 41.16
C GLY A 279 -10.74 15.10 42.44
N PRO A 280 -10.57 13.76 42.34
CA PRO A 280 -10.71 12.96 41.12
C PRO A 280 -12.17 12.86 40.69
N HIS A 281 -12.41 13.06 39.39
CA HIS A 281 -13.76 13.00 38.81
C HIS A 281 -14.29 11.57 38.79
N ARG A 282 -15.62 11.42 38.71
CA ARG A 282 -16.26 10.11 38.57
C ARG A 282 -16.14 9.63 37.12
N TRP A 283 -15.46 8.51 36.92
CA TRP A 283 -15.32 7.84 35.62
C TRP A 283 -16.24 6.63 35.52
N GLU A 284 -16.88 6.50 34.37
CA GLU A 284 -17.71 5.36 34.01
C GLU A 284 -17.04 4.57 32.89
N LYS A 285 -16.95 3.26 33.07
CA LYS A 285 -16.48 2.33 32.04
C LYS A 285 -17.58 2.16 31.00
N VAL A 286 -17.26 2.48 29.75
CA VAL A 286 -18.17 2.44 28.59
C VAL A 286 -18.00 1.13 27.83
N LEU A 287 -16.75 0.75 27.56
CA LEU A 287 -16.39 -0.51 26.92
C LEU A 287 -15.17 -1.12 27.62
N ASP A 288 -15.07 -2.44 27.54
CA ASP A 288 -13.96 -3.22 28.06
C ASP A 288 -13.73 -4.49 27.22
N HIS A 289 -12.77 -5.31 27.67
CA HIS A 289 -12.36 -6.54 27.00
C HIS A 289 -12.05 -6.36 25.50
N GLY A 290 -11.52 -5.18 25.12
CA GLY A 290 -11.22 -4.85 23.73
C GLY A 290 -12.45 -4.91 22.80
N ALA A 291 -13.63 -4.51 23.29
CA ALA A 291 -14.92 -4.66 22.60
C ALA A 291 -15.16 -6.11 22.14
N ASP A 292 -14.96 -7.03 23.10
CA ASP A 292 -15.13 -8.48 22.97
C ASP A 292 -14.18 -9.14 21.94
N ARG A 293 -13.15 -8.43 21.46
CA ARG A 293 -12.02 -9.02 20.72
C ARG A 293 -10.84 -9.39 21.62
N GLY A 294 -10.93 -9.07 22.91
CA GLY A 294 -9.89 -9.35 23.89
C GLY A 294 -8.58 -8.62 23.60
N ILE A 295 -7.47 -9.29 23.91
CA ILE A 295 -6.10 -8.75 23.79
C ILE A 295 -5.70 -8.32 22.37
N LEU A 296 -6.37 -8.81 21.33
CA LEU A 296 -6.09 -8.39 19.94
C LEU A 296 -6.53 -6.93 19.67
N ASN A 297 -7.36 -6.38 20.54
CA ASN A 297 -7.66 -4.96 20.63
C ASN A 297 -6.97 -4.40 21.87
N GLN A 298 -5.64 -4.34 21.85
CA GLN A 298 -4.82 -4.02 23.02
C GLN A 298 -4.98 -2.57 23.49
N CYS A 299 -5.08 -1.61 22.56
CA CYS A 299 -5.16 -0.19 22.85
C CYS A 299 -6.23 0.50 22.00
N ILE A 300 -6.83 1.56 22.54
CA ILE A 300 -7.46 2.62 21.72
C ILE A 300 -6.37 3.63 21.36
N MET A 301 -6.04 3.75 20.07
CA MET A 301 -4.93 4.57 19.58
C MET A 301 -5.35 6.01 19.25
N CYS A 302 -6.57 6.20 18.74
CA CYS A 302 -7.10 7.49 18.36
C CYS A 302 -8.64 7.53 18.45
N MET A 303 -9.20 8.72 18.65
CA MET A 303 -10.64 8.96 18.72
C MET A 303 -11.04 10.25 17.97
N ALA A 304 -12.26 10.28 17.42
CA ALA A 304 -12.87 11.48 16.84
C ALA A 304 -14.40 11.42 16.94
N GLU A 305 -15.04 12.55 17.26
CA GLU A 305 -16.50 12.67 17.13
C GLU A 305 -16.85 12.86 15.65
N PHE A 306 -17.85 12.12 15.19
CA PHE A 306 -18.42 12.27 13.86
C PHE A 306 -19.89 11.88 13.88
N GLN A 307 -20.76 12.78 13.41
CA GLN A 307 -22.21 12.55 13.25
C GLN A 307 -22.90 12.01 14.51
N GLY A 308 -22.55 12.54 15.68
CA GLY A 308 -23.19 12.17 16.95
C GLY A 308 -22.74 10.82 17.50
N ALA A 309 -21.58 10.32 17.07
CA ALA A 309 -20.92 9.16 17.65
C ALA A 309 -19.42 9.42 17.84
N LEU A 310 -18.84 8.81 18.87
CA LEU A 310 -17.40 8.78 19.08
C LEU A 310 -16.80 7.58 18.34
N TYR A 311 -16.12 7.85 17.23
CA TYR A 311 -15.33 6.85 16.51
C TYR A 311 -13.98 6.67 17.19
N PHE A 312 -13.47 5.44 17.19
CA PHE A 312 -12.17 5.14 17.74
C PHE A 312 -11.49 3.99 17.02
N GLY A 313 -10.16 4.10 16.92
CA GLY A 313 -9.29 3.14 16.26
C GLY A 313 -8.51 2.29 17.25
N SER A 314 -8.46 0.98 17.05
CA SER A 314 -7.66 0.08 17.88
C SER A 314 -6.28 -0.20 17.29
N CYS A 315 -5.39 -0.72 18.13
CA CYS A 315 -4.11 -1.27 17.70
C CYS A 315 -3.57 -2.31 18.70
N ILE A 316 -2.55 -3.05 18.26
CA ILE A 316 -1.57 -3.73 19.12
C ILE A 316 -0.26 -2.97 18.98
N GLN A 317 0.45 -2.64 20.06
CA GLN A 317 1.72 -1.91 19.97
C GLN A 317 2.80 -2.67 19.18
N ASN A 318 3.93 -2.00 18.91
CA ASN A 318 5.04 -2.54 18.10
C ASN A 318 4.61 -2.95 16.67
N GLY A 319 3.70 -2.19 16.09
CA GLY A 319 3.28 -2.33 14.71
C GLY A 319 2.26 -3.43 14.45
N GLY A 320 1.44 -3.78 15.44
CA GLY A 320 0.46 -4.85 15.32
C GLY A 320 0.91 -6.17 15.95
N HIS A 321 2.11 -6.24 16.52
CA HIS A 321 2.65 -7.45 17.15
C HIS A 321 3.48 -7.11 18.40
N ASP A 322 2.87 -7.26 19.56
CA ASP A 322 3.54 -7.13 20.85
C ASP A 322 4.23 -8.45 21.24
N LYS A 323 5.44 -8.65 20.70
CA LYS A 323 6.28 -9.83 20.97
C LYS A 323 6.58 -10.04 22.46
N ARG A 324 6.63 -8.97 23.26
CA ARG A 324 6.96 -9.09 24.70
C ARG A 324 5.82 -9.75 25.47
N ASN A 325 4.59 -9.38 25.15
CA ASN A 325 3.39 -9.93 25.80
C ASN A 325 2.75 -11.06 25.00
N ASN A 326 3.35 -11.48 23.88
CA ASN A 326 2.86 -12.50 22.96
C ASN A 326 1.44 -12.20 22.46
N ILE A 327 1.21 -10.97 21.99
CA ILE A 327 -0.09 -10.50 21.49
C ILE A 327 0.04 -10.16 20.01
N GLY A 328 -0.87 -10.70 19.20
CA GLY A 328 -0.85 -10.56 17.75
C GLY A 328 0.05 -11.59 17.05
N PRO A 329 0.39 -11.39 15.76
CA PRO A 329 0.05 -10.23 14.95
C PRO A 329 -1.46 -10.09 14.67
N ALA A 330 -1.99 -8.86 14.67
CA ALA A 330 -3.32 -8.56 14.15
C ALA A 330 -3.44 -7.08 13.72
N ALA A 331 -4.31 -6.83 12.73
CA ALA A 331 -4.65 -5.49 12.28
C ALA A 331 -5.66 -4.80 13.20
N GLY A 332 -5.62 -3.47 13.20
CA GLY A 332 -6.52 -2.61 13.99
C GLY A 332 -7.95 -2.57 13.45
N GLU A 333 -8.87 -2.11 14.28
CA GLU A 333 -10.31 -1.99 13.96
C GLU A 333 -10.80 -0.57 14.19
N VAL A 334 -11.94 -0.24 13.57
CA VAL A 334 -12.69 0.99 13.86
C VAL A 334 -14.02 0.58 14.48
N SER A 335 -14.36 1.22 15.60
CA SER A 335 -15.66 1.07 16.25
C SER A 335 -16.20 2.45 16.61
N ARG A 336 -17.50 2.56 16.87
CA ARG A 336 -18.13 3.81 17.32
C ARG A 336 -19.02 3.59 18.53
N VAL A 337 -19.03 4.53 19.47
CA VAL A 337 -19.99 4.60 20.58
C VAL A 337 -20.95 5.77 20.36
N LYS A 338 -22.26 5.53 20.55
CA LYS A 338 -23.31 6.55 20.49
C LYS A 338 -23.55 7.16 21.87
N ALA A 339 -24.28 8.28 21.92
CA ALA A 339 -24.57 8.99 23.16
C ALA A 339 -25.34 8.16 24.21
N ASP A 340 -26.13 7.17 23.77
CA ASP A 340 -26.86 6.25 24.64
C ASP A 340 -25.99 5.09 25.20
N GLY A 341 -24.71 5.04 24.85
CA GLY A 341 -23.77 4.00 25.25
C GLY A 341 -23.77 2.77 24.36
N SER A 342 -24.71 2.65 23.41
CA SER A 342 -24.66 1.58 22.41
C SER A 342 -23.47 1.77 21.48
N TRP A 343 -22.92 0.67 20.98
CA TRP A 343 -21.74 0.70 20.12
C TRP A 343 -21.89 -0.20 18.89
N ASP A 344 -21.20 0.17 17.82
CA ASP A 344 -21.12 -0.61 16.59
C ASP A 344 -19.67 -0.93 16.23
N LEU A 345 -19.46 -2.12 15.65
CA LEU A 345 -18.24 -2.44 14.93
C LEU A 345 -18.35 -1.81 13.53
N VAL A 346 -17.48 -0.86 13.21
CA VAL A 346 -17.52 -0.15 11.92
C VAL A 346 -16.69 -0.91 10.89
N MET A 347 -15.43 -1.20 11.20
CA MET A 347 -14.50 -2.00 10.39
C MET A 347 -13.80 -2.98 11.31
N GLY A 348 -13.81 -4.27 10.97
CA GLY A 348 -13.19 -5.30 11.80
C GLY A 348 -13.78 -6.70 11.66
N GLN A 349 -13.38 -7.59 12.57
CA GLN A 349 -13.76 -9.00 12.53
C GLN A 349 -15.16 -9.22 13.12
N PRO A 350 -16.13 -9.78 12.37
CA PRO A 350 -17.44 -10.09 12.90
C PRO A 350 -17.34 -11.04 14.10
N ARG A 351 -18.14 -10.80 15.14
CA ARG A 351 -18.09 -11.61 16.38
C ARG A 351 -19.36 -11.50 17.22
N GLN A 352 -19.65 -12.58 17.94
CA GLN A 352 -20.64 -12.56 19.01
C GLN A 352 -20.06 -11.81 20.21
N THR A 353 -20.79 -10.83 20.72
CA THR A 353 -20.40 -10.06 21.90
C THR A 353 -21.45 -10.19 23.00
N ARG A 354 -21.15 -9.61 24.17
CA ARG A 354 -22.10 -9.46 25.28
C ARG A 354 -23.35 -8.65 24.90
N ASP A 355 -23.26 -7.79 23.88
CA ASP A 355 -24.35 -6.96 23.36
C ASP A 355 -25.01 -7.53 22.09
N GLY A 356 -24.73 -8.79 21.77
CA GLY A 356 -25.25 -9.47 20.57
C GLY A 356 -24.22 -9.63 19.46
N LEU A 357 -24.67 -10.10 18.30
CA LEU A 357 -23.80 -10.25 17.13
C LEU A 357 -23.41 -8.85 16.58
N LYS A 358 -22.11 -8.60 16.42
CA LYS A 358 -21.58 -7.40 15.78
C LYS A 358 -20.93 -7.81 14.45
N VAL A 359 -21.42 -7.23 13.37
CA VAL A 359 -20.89 -7.36 12.00
C VAL A 359 -20.37 -5.98 11.58
N PRO A 360 -19.20 -5.88 10.92
CA PRO A 360 -18.66 -4.59 10.50
C PRO A 360 -19.62 -3.88 9.55
N LEU A 361 -20.04 -2.67 9.91
CA LEU A 361 -20.95 -1.84 9.09
C LEU A 361 -20.35 -1.49 7.73
N SER A 362 -19.02 -1.40 7.63
CA SER A 362 -18.34 -1.08 6.39
C SER A 362 -18.20 -2.23 5.39
N GLY A 363 -18.47 -3.46 5.84
CA GLY A 363 -18.15 -4.67 5.08
C GLY A 363 -16.65 -5.02 5.07
N HIS A 364 -15.78 -4.15 5.59
CA HIS A 364 -14.33 -4.41 5.65
C HIS A 364 -13.92 -5.11 6.94
N GLY A 365 -13.01 -6.09 6.79
CA GLY A 365 -12.30 -6.72 7.89
C GLY A 365 -11.22 -5.81 8.51
N PRO A 366 -10.53 -6.29 9.56
CA PRO A 366 -9.49 -5.52 10.26
C PRO A 366 -8.45 -4.91 9.31
N GLY A 367 -8.05 -3.66 9.58
CA GLY A 367 -7.09 -2.94 8.76
C GLY A 367 -7.59 -2.51 7.39
N PHE A 368 -8.91 -2.43 7.16
CA PHE A 368 -9.49 -2.30 5.81
C PHE A 368 -9.02 -3.43 4.87
N ASP A 369 -9.03 -4.65 5.40
CA ASP A 369 -8.56 -5.87 4.75
C ASP A 369 -7.05 -5.87 4.41
N ASN A 370 -6.27 -4.95 4.98
CA ASN A 370 -4.81 -4.99 5.00
C ASN A 370 -4.32 -5.58 6.35
N PRO A 371 -3.83 -6.84 6.38
CA PRO A 371 -3.40 -7.49 7.61
C PRO A 371 -2.14 -6.84 8.23
N PHE A 372 -1.42 -6.01 7.48
CA PHE A 372 -0.23 -5.30 7.95
C PHE A 372 -0.56 -3.95 8.59
N ALA A 373 -1.81 -3.47 8.49
CA ALA A 373 -2.29 -2.25 9.14
C ALA A 373 -2.53 -2.49 10.64
N GLY A 374 -1.43 -2.72 11.38
CA GLY A 374 -1.45 -2.96 12.82
C GLY A 374 -2.08 -1.81 13.62
N TYR A 375 -2.02 -0.58 13.10
CA TYR A 375 -2.55 0.61 13.75
C TYR A 375 -3.66 1.27 12.91
N ILE A 376 -4.76 1.61 13.57
CA ILE A 376 -5.58 2.75 13.16
C ILE A 376 -5.06 3.98 13.89
N TRP A 377 -4.24 4.78 13.21
CA TRP A 377 -3.27 5.65 13.88
C TRP A 377 -3.81 7.06 14.17
N ARG A 378 -4.56 7.65 13.23
CA ARG A 378 -5.18 8.97 13.42
C ARG A 378 -6.55 9.04 12.76
N MET A 379 -7.41 9.88 13.33
CA MET A 379 -8.70 10.25 12.76
C MET A 379 -8.88 11.77 12.81
N CYS A 380 -9.60 12.33 11.84
CA CYS A 380 -9.98 13.74 11.84
C CYS A 380 -11.24 13.92 11.01
N VAL A 381 -12.11 14.85 11.41
CA VAL A 381 -13.26 15.28 10.60
C VAL A 381 -12.89 16.55 9.85
N HIS A 382 -13.13 16.57 8.55
CA HIS A 382 -12.95 17.73 7.69
C HIS A 382 -14.10 17.81 6.68
N ASP A 383 -14.74 18.99 6.62
CA ASP A 383 -15.84 19.29 5.69
C ASP A 383 -16.94 18.22 5.59
N GLY A 384 -17.37 17.74 6.75
CA GLY A 384 -18.46 16.77 6.88
C GLY A 384 -18.08 15.33 6.54
N ALA A 385 -16.80 15.03 6.36
CA ALA A 385 -16.28 13.68 6.18
C ALA A 385 -15.30 13.30 7.30
N LEU A 386 -15.34 12.04 7.73
CA LEU A 386 -14.37 11.45 8.65
C LEU A 386 -13.23 10.83 7.85
N TYR A 387 -11.99 11.15 8.20
CA TYR A 387 -10.77 10.58 7.64
C TYR A 387 -10.08 9.70 8.67
N VAL A 388 -9.57 8.55 8.23
CA VAL A 388 -8.88 7.57 9.07
C VAL A 388 -7.58 7.15 8.40
N GLY A 389 -6.47 7.38 9.10
CA GLY A 389 -5.14 7.03 8.66
C GLY A 389 -4.62 5.76 9.34
N THR A 390 -4.00 4.86 8.58
CA THR A 390 -3.41 3.62 9.12
C THR A 390 -1.92 3.78 9.45
N GLY A 391 -1.39 2.85 10.25
CA GLY A 391 0.04 2.61 10.41
C GLY A 391 0.33 1.14 10.15
N GLU A 392 1.20 0.87 9.18
CA GLU A 392 1.42 -0.48 8.68
C GLU A 392 2.90 -0.87 8.57
N MET A 393 3.14 -2.18 8.55
CA MET A 393 4.48 -2.77 8.60
C MET A 393 4.97 -3.32 7.26
N THR A 394 4.21 -3.16 6.16
CA THR A 394 4.63 -3.64 4.84
C THR A 394 6.02 -3.15 4.41
N PRO A 395 6.46 -1.91 4.73
CA PRO A 395 7.78 -1.43 4.27
C PRO A 395 8.95 -2.17 4.93
N MET A 396 8.69 -2.97 5.96
CA MET A 396 9.67 -3.81 6.64
C MET A 396 9.90 -5.15 5.93
N ILE A 397 8.93 -5.62 5.14
CA ILE A 397 8.92 -6.95 4.51
C ILE A 397 10.22 -7.26 3.75
N PRO A 398 10.75 -6.36 2.90
CA PRO A 398 11.97 -6.61 2.13
C PRO A 398 13.20 -6.93 2.99
N TYR A 399 13.20 -6.53 4.26
CA TYR A 399 14.33 -6.68 5.18
C TYR A 399 14.16 -7.86 6.14
N THR A 400 13.08 -8.64 6.02
CA THR A 400 12.86 -9.80 6.91
C THR A 400 13.59 -11.03 6.41
N ASP A 401 14.04 -11.89 7.33
CA ASP A 401 14.64 -13.19 7.00
C ASP A 401 13.59 -14.14 6.40
N ARG A 402 13.56 -14.21 5.07
CA ARG A 402 12.63 -15.06 4.30
C ARG A 402 12.83 -16.55 4.55
N SER A 403 13.99 -17.00 5.05
CA SER A 403 14.21 -18.42 5.37
C SER A 403 13.31 -18.91 6.52
N ARG A 404 12.91 -17.99 7.41
CA ARG A 404 12.02 -18.26 8.54
C ARG A 404 10.54 -18.22 8.19
N TRP A 405 10.20 -17.77 6.99
CA TRP A 405 8.80 -17.71 6.57
C TRP A 405 8.22 -19.12 6.38
N PRO A 406 6.91 -19.33 6.58
CA PRO A 406 6.25 -20.56 6.17
C PRO A 406 6.51 -20.86 4.68
N GLU A 407 6.64 -22.14 4.32
CA GLU A 407 6.99 -22.55 2.95
C GLU A 407 6.01 -22.00 1.91
N HIS A 408 4.70 -22.02 2.20
CA HIS A 408 3.68 -21.47 1.31
C HIS A 408 3.87 -19.95 1.08
N ALA A 409 4.23 -19.19 2.12
CA ALA A 409 4.48 -17.76 2.00
C ALA A 409 5.74 -17.47 1.18
N ARG A 410 6.78 -18.31 1.29
CA ARG A 410 7.98 -18.19 0.44
C ARG A 410 7.69 -18.44 -1.03
N ARG A 411 6.80 -19.39 -1.34
CA ARG A 411 6.42 -19.75 -2.72
C ARG A 411 5.48 -18.71 -3.35
N LEU A 412 4.59 -18.10 -2.57
CA LEU A 412 3.60 -17.11 -3.06
C LEU A 412 4.15 -15.68 -3.14
N CYS A 413 5.21 -15.37 -2.38
CA CYS A 413 5.81 -14.03 -2.32
C CYS A 413 7.26 -14.08 -2.79
N ASP A 414 7.47 -14.28 -4.08
CA ASP A 414 8.78 -14.08 -4.69
C ASP A 414 9.17 -12.59 -4.73
N ARG A 415 10.40 -12.27 -5.18
CA ARG A 415 10.91 -10.90 -5.13
C ARG A 415 10.11 -9.94 -6.01
N ALA A 416 9.70 -10.39 -7.20
CA ALA A 416 8.91 -9.60 -8.13
C ALA A 416 7.51 -9.31 -7.57
N SER A 417 6.88 -10.30 -6.94
CA SER A 417 5.57 -10.18 -6.30
C SER A 417 5.60 -9.23 -5.10
N ILE A 418 6.67 -9.28 -4.29
CA ILE A 418 6.87 -8.34 -3.17
C ILE A 418 7.05 -6.91 -3.70
N GLU A 419 7.89 -6.70 -4.72
CA GLU A 419 8.08 -5.36 -5.29
C GLU A 419 6.80 -4.82 -5.93
N LEU A 420 6.03 -5.66 -6.63
CA LEU A 420 4.73 -5.27 -7.15
C LEU A 420 3.74 -4.89 -6.03
N PHE A 421 3.69 -5.70 -4.96
CA PHE A 421 2.88 -5.38 -3.78
C PHE A 421 3.32 -4.05 -3.14
N MET A 422 4.63 -3.81 -2.98
CA MET A 422 5.14 -2.54 -2.46
C MET A 422 4.74 -1.34 -3.33
N LYS A 423 4.75 -1.48 -4.66
CA LYS A 423 4.35 -0.38 -5.57
C LYS A 423 2.85 -0.07 -5.48
N LEU A 424 2.01 -1.10 -5.36
CA LEU A 424 0.55 -0.96 -5.40
C LEU A 424 -0.09 -0.69 -4.04
N ARG A 425 0.48 -1.25 -2.97
CA ARG A 425 -0.11 -1.31 -1.63
C ARG A 425 0.90 -1.04 -0.51
N GLY A 426 2.17 -0.81 -0.83
CA GLY A 426 3.18 -0.49 0.17
C GLY A 426 3.04 0.95 0.65
N GLY A 427 3.08 1.14 1.96
CA GLY A 427 2.86 2.43 2.62
C GLY A 427 1.44 2.55 3.19
N ALA A 428 1.28 3.50 4.11
CA ALA A 428 0.05 3.71 4.84
C ALA A 428 -1.13 4.10 3.95
N GLU A 429 -2.30 3.80 4.48
CA GLU A 429 -3.56 4.06 3.82
C GLU A 429 -4.27 5.22 4.53
N LEU A 430 -4.98 6.02 3.76
CA LEU A 430 -5.90 7.05 4.26
C LEU A 430 -7.27 6.72 3.68
N TRP A 431 -8.26 6.62 4.54
CA TRP A 431 -9.64 6.30 4.20
C TRP A 431 -10.56 7.44 4.58
N ARG A 432 -11.70 7.57 3.90
CA ARG A 432 -12.73 8.56 4.20
C ARG A 432 -14.12 7.96 4.19
N THR A 433 -15.02 8.58 4.94
CA THR A 433 -16.47 8.30 4.88
C THR A 433 -17.27 9.58 5.11
N THR A 434 -18.49 9.62 4.56
CA THR A 434 -19.45 10.71 4.74
C THR A 434 -20.67 10.31 5.56
N ASP A 435 -20.84 9.01 5.86
CA ASP A 435 -21.98 8.44 6.59
C ASP A 435 -21.55 7.50 7.73
N GLY A 436 -20.26 7.18 7.82
CA GLY A 436 -19.72 6.28 8.83
C GLY A 436 -19.79 4.80 8.46
N GLU A 437 -20.36 4.45 7.30
CA GLU A 437 -20.64 3.08 6.88
C GLU A 437 -20.03 2.79 5.51
N ARG A 438 -20.14 3.69 4.54
CA ARG A 438 -19.49 3.57 3.24
C ARG A 438 -18.13 4.24 3.29
N TRP A 439 -17.08 3.44 3.10
CA TRP A 439 -15.69 3.90 3.15
C TRP A 439 -15.07 3.87 1.76
N ALA A 440 -14.28 4.90 1.46
CA ALA A 440 -13.51 5.00 0.23
C ALA A 440 -12.05 5.32 0.56
N PRO A 441 -11.06 4.72 -0.11
CA PRO A 441 -9.67 5.09 0.07
C PRO A 441 -9.39 6.46 -0.57
N VAL A 442 -8.51 7.21 0.07
CA VAL A 442 -7.84 8.41 -0.44
C VAL A 442 -6.42 8.07 -0.91
N THR A 443 -5.72 7.17 -0.22
CA THR A 443 -4.48 6.56 -0.72
C THR A 443 -4.39 5.15 -0.16
N ARG A 444 -3.81 4.22 -0.93
CA ARG A 444 -3.50 2.85 -0.48
C ARG A 444 -2.01 2.51 -0.52
N ASN A 445 -1.15 3.49 -0.83
CA ASN A 445 0.28 3.27 -1.03
C ASN A 445 1.13 4.45 -0.49
N GLY A 446 0.70 5.05 0.62
CA GLY A 446 1.42 6.15 1.26
C GLY A 446 1.63 7.39 0.37
N PHE A 447 0.66 7.73 -0.49
CA PHE A 447 0.77 8.79 -1.51
C PHE A 447 1.91 8.55 -2.51
N GLY A 448 2.02 7.30 -3.00
CA GLY A 448 3.08 6.88 -3.90
C GLY A 448 4.46 6.80 -3.25
N ASN A 449 4.54 6.76 -1.91
CA ASN A 449 5.77 6.52 -1.16
C ASN A 449 5.61 5.30 -0.27
N ARG A 450 6.18 4.17 -0.68
CA ARG A 450 6.19 2.94 0.13
C ARG A 450 6.81 3.12 1.51
N TYR A 451 7.67 4.12 1.73
CA TYR A 451 8.32 4.35 3.02
C TYR A 451 7.47 5.16 4.00
N ASN A 452 6.37 5.78 3.54
CA ASN A 452 5.37 6.40 4.40
C ASN A 452 4.57 5.32 5.13
N MET A 453 5.19 4.67 6.11
CA MET A 453 4.60 3.55 6.87
C MET A 453 3.41 3.95 7.77
N GLY A 454 3.10 5.24 7.89
CA GLY A 454 1.98 5.69 8.70
C GLY A 454 1.42 7.05 8.34
N ILE A 455 0.11 7.22 8.49
CA ILE A 455 -0.53 8.53 8.59
C ILE A 455 -0.55 8.94 10.07
N ARG A 456 0.36 9.85 10.44
CA ARG A 456 0.69 10.13 11.85
C ARG A 456 0.09 11.43 12.38
N GLY A 457 -0.21 12.39 11.50
CA GLY A 457 -0.89 13.64 11.80
C GLY A 457 -2.06 13.86 10.85
N LEU A 458 -3.19 14.30 11.39
CA LEU A 458 -4.35 14.78 10.63
C LEU A 458 -4.90 16.02 11.35
N ILE A 459 -5.10 17.10 10.62
CA ILE A 459 -5.70 18.32 11.17
C ILE A 459 -6.54 19.04 10.12
N SER A 460 -7.80 19.28 10.46
CA SER A 460 -8.71 20.12 9.70
C SER A 460 -8.43 21.58 10.04
N THR A 461 -8.29 22.42 9.02
CA THR A 461 -7.98 23.85 9.17
C THR A 461 -8.81 24.67 8.18
N PRO A 462 -8.92 26.00 8.38
CA PRO A 462 -9.53 26.88 7.38
C PRO A 462 -8.83 26.82 6.00
N ALA A 463 -7.54 26.47 5.95
CA ALA A 463 -6.80 26.33 4.71
C ALA A 463 -7.04 24.97 4.02
N GLY A 464 -7.65 23.98 4.69
CA GLY A 464 -7.83 22.62 4.19
C GLY A 464 -7.43 21.54 5.20
N LEU A 465 -7.40 20.28 4.76
CA LEU A 465 -6.96 19.14 5.56
C LEU A 465 -5.46 18.93 5.39
N PHE A 466 -4.69 18.96 6.48
CA PHE A 466 -3.28 18.56 6.44
C PHE A 466 -3.08 17.13 6.92
N VAL A 467 -2.25 16.38 6.20
CA VAL A 467 -1.88 15.00 6.48
C VAL A 467 -0.38 14.91 6.65
N GLY A 468 0.08 14.44 7.81
CA GLY A 468 1.50 14.23 8.09
C GLY A 468 1.85 12.76 8.19
N THR A 469 2.95 12.33 7.57
CA THR A 469 3.33 10.92 7.52
C THR A 469 4.35 10.53 8.62
N ALA A 470 4.50 9.22 8.83
CA ALA A 470 5.62 8.61 9.52
C ALA A 470 6.45 7.82 8.51
N ASN A 471 7.72 8.18 8.37
CA ASN A 471 8.67 7.59 7.45
C ASN A 471 10.07 7.63 8.08
N PRO A 472 10.49 6.54 8.76
CA PRO A 472 11.79 6.45 9.41
C PRO A 472 12.89 5.83 8.53
N PHE A 473 12.71 5.80 7.21
CA PHE A 473 13.62 5.14 6.26
C PHE A 473 14.64 6.10 5.61
N GLY A 474 14.86 7.26 6.23
CA GLY A 474 15.86 8.24 5.81
C GLY A 474 17.04 8.33 6.78
N PRO A 475 18.17 8.93 6.34
CA PRO A 475 18.39 9.53 5.03
C PRO A 475 18.95 8.53 4.01
N GLN A 476 19.37 7.34 4.45
CA GLN A 476 19.86 6.25 3.60
C GLN A 476 19.06 4.99 3.86
N ILE A 477 18.94 4.15 2.84
CA ILE A 477 18.19 2.89 2.87
C ILE A 477 19.06 1.75 2.34
N ALA A 478 18.92 0.56 2.90
CA ALA A 478 19.50 -0.67 2.35
C ALA A 478 18.75 -1.06 1.06
N VAL A 479 19.51 -1.24 -0.01
CA VAL A 479 19.04 -1.65 -1.34
C VAL A 479 19.79 -2.92 -1.73
N GLU A 480 19.05 -3.94 -2.16
CA GLU A 480 19.63 -5.20 -2.63
C GLU A 480 19.92 -5.13 -4.13
N GLY A 481 21.20 -5.17 -4.52
CA GLY A 481 21.64 -5.25 -5.91
C GLY A 481 22.24 -6.61 -6.28
N PRO A 482 22.79 -6.76 -7.50
CA PRO A 482 23.44 -8.00 -7.95
C PRO A 482 24.61 -8.45 -7.06
N GLY A 483 25.29 -7.50 -6.40
CA GLY A 483 26.39 -7.76 -5.46
C GLY A 483 25.95 -7.92 -3.99
N GLY A 484 24.65 -8.01 -3.72
CA GLY A 484 24.09 -8.02 -2.36
C GLY A 484 23.63 -6.65 -1.88
N TRP A 485 23.51 -6.49 -0.56
CA TRP A 485 22.99 -5.29 0.08
C TRP A 485 24.00 -4.15 0.14
N SER A 486 23.57 -2.94 -0.21
CA SER A 486 24.33 -1.70 -0.01
C SER A 486 23.42 -0.57 0.49
N TYR A 487 23.94 0.34 1.31
CA TYR A 487 23.20 1.53 1.73
C TYR A 487 23.33 2.64 0.69
N GLN A 488 22.21 3.19 0.27
CA GLN A 488 22.13 4.25 -0.74
C GLN A 488 21.31 5.45 -0.21
N PRO A 489 21.54 6.67 -0.69
CA PRO A 489 20.69 7.82 -0.37
C PRO A 489 19.21 7.52 -0.65
N ASN A 490 18.35 7.90 0.29
CA ASN A 490 16.89 7.79 0.15
C ASN A 490 16.28 9.20 0.11
N PRO A 491 16.12 9.82 -1.08
CA PRO A 491 15.52 11.15 -1.20
C PRO A 491 14.04 11.16 -0.77
N ARG A 492 13.39 9.98 -0.78
CA ARG A 492 12.01 9.79 -0.32
C ARG A 492 11.91 9.34 1.14
N GLY A 493 13.02 9.33 1.88
CA GLY A 493 13.07 9.04 3.32
C GLY A 493 12.80 10.28 4.17
N GLY A 494 12.23 10.10 5.36
CA GLY A 494 11.77 11.20 6.22
C GLY A 494 10.30 11.54 5.97
N LEU A 495 9.66 12.18 6.96
CA LEU A 495 8.24 12.51 6.89
C LEU A 495 7.90 13.40 5.69
N GLU A 496 6.65 13.32 5.27
CA GLU A 496 6.03 14.21 4.28
C GLU A 496 4.81 14.89 4.91
N ILE A 497 4.47 16.09 4.41
CA ILE A 497 3.23 16.79 4.74
C ILE A 497 2.44 17.02 3.44
N TRP A 498 1.16 16.66 3.46
CA TRP A 498 0.23 16.81 2.35
C TRP A 498 -0.90 17.76 2.73
N HIS A 499 -1.25 18.65 1.82
CA HIS A 499 -2.32 19.63 1.95
C HIS A 499 -3.47 19.26 1.02
N GLY A 500 -4.62 18.97 1.61
CA GLY A 500 -5.86 18.59 0.95
C GLY A 500 -6.80 19.78 0.81
N SER A 501 -7.15 20.14 -0.42
CA SER A 501 -8.11 21.21 -0.74
C SER A 501 -8.85 20.90 -2.03
N LEU A 502 -10.13 21.26 -2.11
CA LEU A 502 -10.88 21.19 -3.37
C LEU A 502 -10.32 22.13 -4.44
N GLU A 503 -9.58 23.17 -4.04
CA GLU A 503 -8.95 24.12 -4.98
C GLU A 503 -7.82 23.49 -5.78
N HIS A 504 -7.26 22.37 -5.31
CA HIS A 504 -6.28 21.60 -6.09
C HIS A 504 -6.93 20.86 -7.28
N ALA A 505 -8.26 20.69 -7.28
CA ALA A 505 -9.00 20.08 -8.39
C ALA A 505 -9.08 21.07 -9.57
N GLY A 506 -8.12 20.99 -10.49
CA GLY A 506 -8.06 21.95 -11.62
C GLY A 506 -6.72 21.99 -12.36
N PHE A 507 -5.69 21.30 -11.89
CA PHE A 507 -4.57 20.93 -12.76
C PHE A 507 -5.05 19.81 -13.67
N GLU A 508 -5.65 20.21 -14.79
CA GLU A 508 -6.12 19.33 -15.83
C GLU A 508 -5.00 18.40 -16.31
N ARG A 509 -5.42 17.16 -16.62
CA ARG A 509 -4.86 16.33 -17.70
C ARG A 509 -4.49 17.20 -18.91
N LEU A 510 -3.27 17.71 -18.97
CA LEU A 510 -2.74 18.41 -20.12
C LEU A 510 -1.39 17.81 -20.51
N GLY A 511 -1.40 17.16 -21.67
CA GLY A 511 -0.20 16.83 -22.43
C GLY A 511 0.18 15.35 -22.41
N GLU A 512 -0.03 14.68 -23.53
CA GLU A 512 0.98 13.72 -23.98
C GLU A 512 2.36 14.40 -23.94
N PRO A 513 3.42 13.73 -23.48
CA PRO A 513 4.73 14.36 -23.43
C PRO A 513 5.24 14.61 -24.85
N PRO A 514 5.93 15.74 -25.11
CA PRO A 514 6.70 15.90 -26.33
C PRO A 514 7.83 14.87 -26.36
N ALA A 515 8.08 14.34 -27.55
CA ALA A 515 9.10 13.33 -27.81
C ALA A 515 10.52 13.80 -27.40
N ASP A 516 11.26 12.88 -26.78
CA ASP A 516 12.72 12.80 -26.67
C ASP A 516 13.51 14.09 -26.38
N GLU A 517 13.96 14.28 -25.12
CA GLU A 517 15.29 14.84 -24.88
C GLU A 517 16.02 14.11 -23.74
N ALA A 518 17.26 13.73 -24.05
CA ALA A 518 18.11 12.84 -23.28
C ALA A 518 18.69 13.49 -22.01
N LEU A 519 18.81 12.68 -20.95
CA LEU A 519 19.62 12.93 -19.77
C LEU A 519 21.06 13.32 -20.15
N SER A 520 21.44 14.59 -19.99
CA SER A 520 22.84 15.02 -20.02
C SER A 520 23.41 15.10 -18.60
N THR A 521 24.39 14.23 -18.36
CA THR A 521 25.49 14.26 -17.38
C THR A 521 25.61 15.47 -16.45
N VAL A 522 25.55 15.21 -15.14
CA VAL A 522 25.97 16.13 -14.07
C VAL A 522 27.49 16.21 -14.01
N GLY A 523 28.04 17.42 -14.18
CA GLY A 523 29.45 17.73 -13.94
C GLY A 523 29.76 17.89 -12.45
N GLU A 524 30.92 17.39 -12.05
CA GLU A 524 31.52 17.57 -10.73
C GLU A 524 31.83 19.05 -10.46
N GLU A 525 31.48 19.58 -9.27
CA GLU A 525 32.35 20.51 -8.53
C GLU A 525 31.90 20.61 -7.07
N GLY A 526 32.86 20.47 -6.16
CA GLY A 526 32.66 20.47 -4.72
C GLY A 526 32.70 21.87 -4.10
N GLY A 527 31.78 22.11 -3.18
CA GLY A 527 31.79 23.22 -2.23
C GLY A 527 30.82 22.92 -1.07
N GLU A 528 31.27 23.09 0.18
CA GLU A 528 30.41 22.98 1.36
C GLU A 528 29.35 24.10 1.36
N PRO A 529 28.05 23.83 1.61
CA PRO A 529 27.05 24.89 1.68
C PRO A 529 26.99 25.52 3.08
N SER A 530 27.08 26.86 3.11
CA SER A 530 26.77 27.71 4.27
C SER A 530 25.24 27.85 4.45
N GLY A 531 24.82 28.04 5.70
CA GLY A 531 23.46 27.75 6.19
C GLY A 531 22.36 28.80 6.00
N ASP A 532 22.31 29.54 4.90
CA ASP A 532 21.18 30.43 4.61
C ASP A 532 20.81 30.35 3.11
N GLN A 533 19.50 30.18 2.84
CA GLN A 533 18.82 30.06 1.52
C GLN A 533 18.61 28.63 1.02
N TRP A 534 17.50 28.03 1.44
CA TRP A 534 16.87 26.89 0.77
C TRP A 534 15.54 27.33 0.17
N GLU A 535 15.56 27.73 -1.10
CA GLU A 535 14.35 27.85 -1.93
C GLU A 535 14.23 26.53 -2.72
N HIS A 536 13.24 25.70 -2.39
CA HIS A 536 12.91 24.52 -3.18
C HIS A 536 11.65 24.79 -3.99
N ALA A 537 11.80 24.79 -5.32
CA ALA A 537 10.68 24.70 -6.24
C ALA A 537 10.02 23.32 -6.10
N VAL A 538 8.74 23.31 -5.77
CA VAL A 538 7.90 22.13 -5.63
C VAL A 538 7.65 21.54 -7.02
N GLY A 539 8.18 20.35 -7.29
CA GLY A 539 7.90 19.61 -8.51
C GLY A 539 6.46 19.10 -8.56
N ASP A 540 5.85 19.15 -9.75
CA ASP A 540 4.48 18.73 -10.01
C ASP A 540 4.33 17.20 -9.82
N PHE A 541 3.32 16.78 -9.06
CA PHE A 541 3.13 15.40 -8.60
C PHE A 541 2.60 14.50 -9.73
N ASP A 542 1.79 15.06 -10.64
CA ASP A 542 1.15 14.29 -11.70
C ASP A 542 2.15 13.87 -12.78
N SER A 543 3.17 14.69 -13.08
CA SER A 543 4.18 14.36 -14.10
C SER A 543 5.09 13.20 -13.66
N LEU A 544 5.55 13.18 -12.41
CA LEU A 544 6.47 12.14 -11.92
C LEU A 544 5.79 10.78 -11.65
N LEU A 545 4.53 10.78 -11.21
CA LEU A 545 3.75 9.54 -11.08
C LEU A 545 3.30 8.99 -12.43
N TRP A 546 2.93 9.88 -13.37
CA TRP A 546 2.56 9.49 -14.73
C TRP A 546 3.76 9.07 -15.57
N GLU A 547 4.94 9.69 -15.44
CA GLU A 547 6.15 9.21 -16.12
C GLU A 547 6.62 7.85 -15.58
N ALA A 548 6.49 7.61 -14.27
CA ALA A 548 6.89 6.35 -13.65
C ALA A 548 5.87 5.21 -13.79
N CYS A 549 4.56 5.52 -13.87
CA CYS A 549 3.49 4.52 -13.99
C CYS A 549 2.83 4.47 -15.38
N GLY A 550 3.00 5.50 -16.20
CA GLY A 550 2.25 5.73 -17.43
C GLY A 550 2.56 4.74 -18.55
N SER A 551 3.71 4.09 -18.55
CA SER A 551 4.00 3.04 -19.53
C SER A 551 3.56 1.64 -19.07
N ASP A 552 3.29 1.44 -17.77
CA ASP A 552 2.98 0.12 -17.20
C ASP A 552 1.48 0.00 -16.88
N PRO A 553 0.71 -0.78 -17.67
CA PRO A 553 -0.73 -0.93 -17.46
C PRO A 553 -1.07 -1.55 -16.09
N ILE A 554 -0.16 -2.30 -15.47
CA ILE A 554 -0.36 -2.90 -14.14
C ILE A 554 -0.28 -1.84 -13.05
N LEU A 555 0.67 -0.91 -13.15
CA LEU A 555 0.82 0.17 -12.17
C LEU A 555 -0.28 1.23 -12.29
N ARG A 556 -0.78 1.49 -13.51
CA ARG A 556 -1.95 2.36 -13.73
C ARG A 556 -3.19 1.88 -12.98
N MET A 557 -3.38 0.57 -12.79
CA MET A 557 -4.51 0.04 -12.01
C MET A 557 -4.51 0.53 -10.56
N GLY A 558 -3.34 0.78 -9.97
CA GLY A 558 -3.21 1.30 -8.61
C GLY A 558 -3.66 2.76 -8.44
N LEU A 559 -3.74 3.51 -9.54
CA LEU A 559 -4.13 4.93 -9.57
C LEU A 559 -5.62 5.14 -9.92
N ALA A 560 -6.29 4.12 -10.47
CA ALA A 560 -7.69 4.19 -10.83
C ALA A 560 -8.62 4.18 -9.60
N GLU A 561 -9.73 4.91 -9.66
CA GLU A 561 -10.69 4.92 -8.56
C GLU A 561 -11.29 3.51 -8.34
N PRO A 562 -11.43 3.03 -7.09
CA PRO A 562 -11.79 1.63 -6.79
C PRO A 562 -13.11 1.14 -7.41
N HIS A 563 -14.03 2.04 -7.72
CA HIS A 563 -15.34 1.72 -8.28
C HIS A 563 -15.33 1.52 -9.81
N LEU A 564 -14.23 1.84 -10.49
CA LEU A 564 -14.07 1.68 -11.94
C LEU A 564 -13.42 0.32 -12.33
N GLY A 565 -13.03 -0.50 -11.35
CA GLY A 565 -12.27 -1.74 -11.59
C GLY A 565 -12.79 -2.97 -10.85
N GLY A 566 -14.09 -3.05 -10.53
CA GLY A 566 -14.68 -4.24 -9.91
C GLY A 566 -14.51 -5.52 -10.75
N PRO A 567 -14.88 -6.70 -10.21
CA PRO A 567 -14.79 -7.94 -10.97
C PRO A 567 -15.71 -7.85 -12.19
N ALA A 568 -15.21 -8.28 -13.34
CA ALA A 568 -16.01 -8.35 -14.55
C ALA A 568 -17.14 -9.39 -14.37
N ALA A 569 -18.20 -9.25 -15.17
CA ALA A 569 -19.39 -10.09 -15.04
C ALA A 569 -19.11 -11.59 -15.26
N THR A 570 -18.06 -11.92 -16.02
CA THR A 570 -17.67 -13.31 -16.34
C THR A 570 -16.15 -13.45 -16.33
N VAL A 571 -15.66 -14.69 -16.14
CA VAL A 571 -14.21 -14.99 -16.22
C VAL A 571 -13.63 -14.63 -17.58
N LEU A 572 -14.37 -14.83 -18.66
CA LEU A 572 -13.95 -14.44 -20.02
C LEU A 572 -13.83 -12.92 -20.19
N ALA A 573 -14.66 -12.14 -19.49
CA ALA A 573 -14.50 -10.69 -19.48
C ALA A 573 -13.24 -10.26 -18.71
N GLU A 574 -12.86 -10.96 -17.63
CA GLU A 574 -11.59 -10.71 -16.94
C GLU A 574 -10.38 -10.97 -17.84
N VAL A 575 -10.45 -12.02 -18.67
CA VAL A 575 -9.45 -12.31 -19.70
C VAL A 575 -9.47 -11.22 -20.77
N GLY A 576 -10.65 -10.75 -21.19
CA GLY A 576 -10.79 -9.62 -22.12
C GLY A 576 -10.10 -8.35 -21.59
N ASP A 577 -10.30 -8.00 -20.32
CA ASP A 577 -9.66 -6.86 -19.68
C ASP A 577 -8.14 -6.96 -19.67
N TYR A 578 -7.58 -8.17 -19.48
CA TYR A 578 -6.14 -8.42 -19.57
C TYR A 578 -5.58 -8.06 -20.95
N TYR A 579 -6.32 -8.34 -22.02
CA TYR A 579 -5.95 -7.96 -23.39
C TYR A 579 -6.40 -6.55 -23.78
N GLY A 580 -6.92 -5.73 -22.85
CA GLY A 580 -7.34 -4.36 -23.13
C GLY A 580 -8.66 -4.26 -23.92
N GLY A 581 -9.52 -5.27 -23.82
CA GLY A 581 -10.84 -5.31 -24.45
C GLY A 581 -10.83 -5.63 -25.95
N VAL A 582 -9.66 -5.93 -26.54
CA VAL A 582 -9.57 -6.42 -27.91
C VAL A 582 -9.68 -7.95 -27.96
N ASP A 583 -10.16 -8.45 -29.09
CA ASP A 583 -10.29 -9.89 -29.32
C ASP A 583 -8.97 -10.49 -29.83
N ALA A 584 -7.90 -10.39 -29.01
CA ALA A 584 -6.62 -11.04 -29.25
C ALA A 584 -6.32 -11.94 -28.05
N ARG A 585 -6.24 -13.26 -28.25
CA ARG A 585 -6.10 -14.24 -27.14
C ARG A 585 -4.99 -15.25 -27.42
N SER A 586 -3.75 -14.79 -27.36
CA SER A 586 -2.56 -15.64 -27.49
C SER A 586 -1.51 -15.30 -26.44
N VAL A 587 -0.46 -16.11 -26.32
CA VAL A 587 0.70 -15.81 -25.47
C VAL A 587 1.47 -14.58 -25.98
N GLY A 588 1.43 -14.30 -27.28
CA GLY A 588 2.12 -13.18 -27.93
C GLY A 588 3.64 -13.33 -28.01
N TYR A 589 4.28 -12.43 -28.77
CA TYR A 589 5.73 -12.31 -28.94
C TYR A 589 6.19 -10.95 -28.40
N TRP A 590 7.03 -10.97 -27.37
CA TRP A 590 7.34 -9.83 -26.51
C TRP A 590 8.71 -9.25 -26.83
N SER A 591 8.80 -7.93 -27.00
CA SER A 591 10.05 -7.23 -27.31
C SER A 591 10.61 -6.40 -26.15
N GLY A 592 10.11 -6.62 -24.93
CA GLY A 592 10.49 -5.90 -23.71
C GLY A 592 9.29 -5.64 -22.79
N ASP A 593 9.58 -5.11 -21.59
CA ASP A 593 8.63 -4.95 -20.48
C ASP A 593 7.45 -3.99 -20.75
N ALA A 594 7.53 -3.14 -21.77
CA ALA A 594 6.51 -2.13 -22.09
C ALA A 594 5.46 -2.59 -23.11
N SER A 595 5.46 -3.87 -23.52
CA SER A 595 4.53 -4.40 -24.51
C SER A 595 3.18 -4.73 -23.86
N THR A 596 2.04 -4.34 -24.46
CA THR A 596 0.73 -4.81 -23.99
C THR A 596 0.46 -6.25 -24.47
N PRO A 597 -0.39 -7.04 -23.78
CA PRO A 597 -0.76 -8.38 -24.25
C PRO A 597 -1.39 -8.38 -25.65
N ALA A 598 -2.12 -7.31 -26.00
CA ALA A 598 -2.67 -7.11 -27.34
C ALA A 598 -1.57 -6.91 -28.38
N ASP A 599 -0.59 -6.04 -28.11
CA ASP A 599 0.52 -5.78 -29.03
C ASP A 599 1.42 -7.00 -29.19
N ALA A 600 1.68 -7.72 -28.10
CA ALA A 600 2.42 -8.98 -28.15
C ALA A 600 1.69 -10.02 -29.01
N SER A 601 0.36 -10.13 -28.89
CA SER A 601 -0.45 -11.04 -29.72
C SER A 601 -0.39 -10.67 -31.21
N ARG A 602 -0.52 -9.38 -31.53
CA ARG A 602 -0.36 -8.89 -32.92
C ARG A 602 1.03 -9.22 -33.45
N ARG A 603 2.07 -8.96 -32.66
CA ARG A 603 3.47 -9.19 -33.05
C ARG A 603 3.76 -10.65 -33.33
N LEU A 604 3.25 -11.59 -32.52
CA LEU A 604 3.43 -13.03 -32.77
C LEU A 604 2.98 -13.41 -34.19
N VAL A 605 1.82 -12.88 -34.61
CA VAL A 605 1.30 -13.13 -35.96
C VAL A 605 2.15 -12.48 -37.05
N LEU A 606 2.69 -11.29 -36.80
CA LEU A 606 3.63 -10.66 -37.73
C LEU A 606 4.93 -11.46 -37.87
N GLU A 607 5.48 -12.00 -36.77
CA GLU A 607 6.69 -12.84 -36.81
C GLU A 607 6.43 -14.17 -37.56
N LEU A 608 5.23 -14.74 -37.43
CA LEU A 608 4.85 -15.92 -38.21
C LEU A 608 4.72 -15.63 -39.71
N ALA A 609 4.22 -14.46 -40.09
CA ALA A 609 3.93 -14.13 -41.49
C ALA A 609 5.11 -13.51 -42.25
N ARG A 610 6.02 -12.79 -41.59
CA ARG A 610 7.15 -12.11 -42.24
C ARG A 610 7.97 -13.04 -43.15
N PRO A 611 8.33 -14.28 -42.76
CA PRO A 611 9.07 -15.19 -43.64
C PRO A 611 8.31 -15.57 -44.91
N LEU A 612 6.96 -15.56 -44.91
CA LEU A 612 6.17 -15.89 -46.10
C LEU A 612 6.36 -14.84 -47.20
N LEU A 613 6.56 -13.58 -46.83
CA LEU A 613 6.81 -12.48 -47.78
C LEU A 613 8.21 -12.57 -48.39
N GLU A 614 9.18 -13.09 -47.65
CA GLU A 614 10.56 -13.31 -48.09
C GLU A 614 10.67 -14.53 -49.01
N GLU A 615 9.87 -15.57 -48.77
CA GLU A 615 9.84 -16.78 -49.58
C GLU A 615 9.13 -16.59 -50.93
N TRP A 616 8.21 -15.62 -51.03
CA TRP A 616 7.49 -15.28 -52.26
C TRP A 616 7.64 -13.79 -52.63
N PRO A 617 8.86 -13.33 -52.97
CA PRO A 617 9.12 -11.91 -53.25
C PRO A 617 8.39 -11.41 -54.51
N GLU A 618 8.08 -12.30 -55.46
CA GLU A 618 7.44 -11.96 -56.74
C GLU A 618 5.92 -12.21 -56.76
N ALA A 619 5.32 -12.72 -55.68
CA ALA A 619 3.88 -12.94 -55.64
C ALA A 619 3.11 -11.61 -55.64
N LEU A 620 2.08 -11.51 -56.47
CA LEU A 620 1.19 -10.34 -56.53
C LEU A 620 0.11 -10.39 -55.44
N GLU A 621 -0.40 -11.59 -55.13
CA GLU A 621 -1.37 -11.84 -54.07
C GLU A 621 -1.09 -13.20 -53.42
N LEU A 622 -1.28 -13.29 -52.10
CA LEU A 622 -1.15 -14.52 -51.31
C LEU A 622 -2.44 -14.76 -50.51
N GLU A 623 -3.14 -15.85 -50.83
CA GLU A 623 -4.35 -16.28 -50.11
C GLU A 623 -3.94 -17.01 -48.83
N LEU A 624 -4.35 -16.49 -47.68
CA LEU A 624 -3.97 -17.08 -46.40
C LEU A 624 -5.10 -17.09 -45.38
N SER A 625 -5.06 -18.08 -44.49
CA SER A 625 -6.01 -18.21 -43.39
C SER A 625 -5.28 -18.13 -42.05
N VAL A 626 -5.85 -17.34 -41.13
CA VAL A 626 -5.41 -17.29 -39.72
C VAL A 626 -6.30 -18.20 -38.89
N LEU A 627 -5.67 -19.11 -38.16
CA LEU A 627 -6.30 -20.13 -37.33
C LEU A 627 -5.86 -19.92 -35.88
N GLY A 628 -6.79 -19.55 -34.99
CA GLY A 628 -6.54 -19.29 -33.57
C GLY A 628 -7.70 -18.58 -32.88
N GLN A 629 -7.65 -18.44 -31.56
CA GLN A 629 -8.65 -17.67 -30.81
C GLN A 629 -8.47 -16.15 -31.06
N GLY A 630 -9.56 -15.42 -31.28
CA GLY A 630 -9.51 -13.98 -31.58
C GLY A 630 -9.01 -13.65 -32.99
N ASN A 631 -9.33 -14.50 -33.97
CA ASN A 631 -8.78 -14.46 -35.33
C ASN A 631 -9.06 -13.15 -36.11
N MET A 632 -10.13 -12.40 -35.81
CA MET A 632 -10.46 -11.17 -36.54
C MET A 632 -9.43 -10.05 -36.36
N GLU A 633 -8.92 -9.87 -35.15
CA GLU A 633 -7.88 -8.87 -34.85
C GLU A 633 -6.55 -9.24 -35.52
N LEU A 634 -6.23 -10.54 -35.52
CA LEU A 634 -5.01 -11.08 -36.14
C LEU A 634 -5.05 -10.96 -37.67
N VAL A 635 -6.21 -11.18 -38.29
CA VAL A 635 -6.44 -10.95 -39.72
C VAL A 635 -6.22 -9.48 -40.08
N ALA A 636 -6.73 -8.56 -39.27
CA ALA A 636 -6.51 -7.12 -39.47
C ALA A 636 -5.02 -6.76 -39.37
N ALA A 637 -4.29 -7.32 -38.40
CA ALA A 637 -2.85 -7.10 -38.24
C ALA A 637 -2.05 -7.59 -39.46
N LEU A 638 -2.40 -8.74 -40.04
CA LEU A 638 -1.77 -9.25 -41.26
C LEU A 638 -2.13 -8.42 -42.50
N ALA A 639 -3.39 -8.00 -42.62
CA ALA A 639 -3.82 -7.17 -43.76
C ALA A 639 -3.06 -5.82 -43.78
N ALA A 640 -2.67 -5.32 -42.60
CA ALA A 640 -1.86 -4.11 -42.47
C ALA A 640 -0.36 -4.32 -42.69
N LEU A 641 0.13 -5.58 -42.67
CA LEU A 641 1.57 -5.87 -42.78
C LEU A 641 2.09 -5.64 -44.21
N ASP A 642 1.36 -6.13 -45.23
CA ASP A 642 1.76 -6.05 -46.63
C ASP A 642 0.53 -6.18 -47.54
N GLU A 643 0.43 -5.32 -48.56
CA GLU A 643 -0.71 -5.26 -49.48
C GLU A 643 -0.90 -6.51 -50.35
N ARG A 644 0.10 -7.40 -50.43
CA ARG A 644 0.00 -8.68 -51.14
C ARG A 644 -0.80 -9.72 -50.36
N LEU A 645 -0.94 -9.57 -49.05
CA LEU A 645 -1.62 -10.54 -48.20
C LEU A 645 -3.14 -10.41 -48.34
N ARG A 646 -3.83 -11.55 -48.51
CA ARG A 646 -5.30 -11.65 -48.47
C ARG A 646 -5.70 -12.55 -47.28
N PRO A 647 -5.59 -12.05 -46.04
CA PRO A 647 -5.90 -12.84 -44.86
C PRO A 647 -7.41 -13.04 -44.72
N SER A 648 -7.81 -14.26 -44.43
CA SER A 648 -9.17 -14.63 -44.02
C SER A 648 -9.14 -15.25 -42.62
N ALA A 649 -10.22 -15.05 -41.86
CA ALA A 649 -10.40 -15.74 -40.59
C ALA A 649 -10.81 -17.19 -40.88
N GLY A 650 -9.99 -18.15 -40.46
CA GLY A 650 -10.41 -19.55 -40.43
C GLY A 650 -11.09 -19.83 -39.09
N ALA A 651 -12.35 -20.26 -39.13
CA ALA A 651 -13.11 -20.59 -37.93
C ALA A 651 -12.94 -22.09 -37.62
N TRP A 652 -12.47 -22.41 -36.42
CA TRP A 652 -12.43 -23.78 -35.89
C TRP A 652 -13.78 -24.25 -35.33
N ALA A 653 -14.84 -23.44 -35.44
CA ALA A 653 -16.06 -23.40 -34.62
C ALA A 653 -15.94 -22.34 -33.52
N ASP A 654 -16.43 -21.13 -33.80
CA ASP A 654 -16.89 -20.26 -32.71
C ASP A 654 -18.27 -20.77 -32.26
N ASP A 655 -18.58 -20.59 -30.98
CA ASP A 655 -19.69 -21.20 -30.21
C ASP A 655 -21.12 -20.83 -30.70
N ARG A 656 -21.23 -20.27 -31.91
CA ARG A 656 -22.48 -19.80 -32.52
C ARG A 656 -22.80 -20.37 -33.90
N LEU A 657 -21.98 -21.25 -34.48
CA LEU A 657 -22.27 -21.77 -35.82
C LEU A 657 -21.66 -23.15 -36.12
N VAL A 658 -21.75 -24.12 -35.20
CA VAL A 658 -21.49 -25.53 -35.51
C VAL A 658 -22.63 -26.44 -35.09
N SER A 659 -23.13 -27.18 -36.07
CA SER A 659 -23.90 -28.40 -35.89
C SER A 659 -22.96 -29.47 -35.35
N MET A 660 -23.02 -29.76 -34.04
CA MET A 660 -22.44 -30.97 -33.48
C MET A 660 -23.09 -32.21 -34.11
N GLY A 661 -22.33 -32.91 -34.95
CA GLY A 661 -22.64 -34.27 -35.43
C GLY A 661 -21.38 -35.13 -35.39
N GLU A 662 -21.55 -36.45 -35.44
CA GLU A 662 -20.52 -37.50 -35.26
C GLU A 662 -19.33 -37.47 -36.26
N ALA A 663 -19.28 -36.51 -37.19
CA ALA A 663 -18.18 -36.31 -38.13
C ALA A 663 -17.45 -35.01 -37.75
N GLY A 664 -16.32 -35.13 -37.04
CA GLY A 664 -15.57 -33.98 -36.49
C GLY A 664 -15.05 -32.92 -37.50
N VAL A 665 -14.15 -32.07 -37.00
CA VAL A 665 -13.78 -30.77 -37.56
C VAL A 665 -13.38 -30.75 -39.04
N SER A 666 -13.88 -29.74 -39.76
CA SER A 666 -13.50 -29.42 -41.13
C SER A 666 -13.45 -27.90 -41.34
N LEU A 667 -12.39 -27.42 -42.00
CA LEU A 667 -12.23 -26.01 -42.37
C LEU A 667 -13.17 -25.65 -43.53
N ALA A 668 -13.81 -24.49 -43.47
CA ALA A 668 -14.76 -24.02 -44.49
C ALA A 668 -14.10 -23.79 -45.87
N GLN A 669 -12.78 -23.63 -45.90
CA GLN A 669 -11.99 -23.44 -47.11
C GLN A 669 -11.96 -24.71 -47.96
N GLY A 670 -12.02 -24.53 -49.28
CA GLY A 670 -11.94 -25.62 -50.24
C GLY A 670 -10.55 -26.27 -50.29
N ASP A 671 -10.47 -27.47 -50.84
CA ASP A 671 -9.22 -28.18 -51.04
C ASP A 671 -8.25 -27.35 -51.90
N ALA A 672 -6.97 -27.31 -51.51
CA ALA A 672 -5.91 -26.59 -52.23
C ALA A 672 -6.27 -25.13 -52.58
N SER A 673 -6.94 -24.42 -51.68
CA SER A 673 -7.39 -23.04 -51.90
C SER A 673 -6.40 -21.99 -51.39
N LEU A 674 -5.57 -22.31 -50.39
CA LEU A 674 -4.71 -21.37 -49.69
C LEU A 674 -3.23 -21.51 -50.08
N ASP A 675 -2.52 -20.39 -50.18
CA ASP A 675 -1.06 -20.35 -50.33
C ASP A 675 -0.38 -20.57 -48.97
N ALA A 676 -0.94 -20.03 -47.89
CA ALA A 676 -0.41 -20.22 -46.54
C ALA A 676 -1.48 -20.35 -45.45
N VAL A 677 -1.11 -20.99 -44.36
CA VAL A 677 -1.88 -21.03 -43.11
C VAL A 677 -0.99 -20.52 -41.99
N VAL A 678 -1.48 -19.50 -41.27
CA VAL A 678 -0.90 -19.03 -40.02
C VAL A 678 -1.73 -19.61 -38.88
N TRP A 679 -1.09 -20.42 -38.05
CA TRP A 679 -1.71 -21.13 -36.92
C TRP A 679 -1.16 -20.58 -35.60
N VAL A 680 -2.05 -20.22 -34.69
CA VAL A 680 -1.70 -19.75 -33.34
C VAL A 680 -2.57 -20.51 -32.36
N GLU A 681 -1.93 -21.37 -31.55
CA GLU A 681 -2.55 -22.10 -30.42
C GLU A 681 -3.83 -22.85 -30.82
N GLY A 682 -3.63 -24.07 -31.31
CA GLY A 682 -4.65 -24.87 -31.95
C GLY A 682 -5.89 -25.19 -31.09
N PRO A 683 -6.98 -25.68 -31.71
CA PRO A 683 -8.20 -25.99 -31.00
C PRO A 683 -7.99 -27.13 -29.99
N ALA A 684 -8.31 -26.88 -28.72
CA ALA A 684 -8.11 -27.82 -27.63
C ALA A 684 -8.94 -29.12 -27.77
N ASP A 685 -10.10 -29.05 -28.43
CA ASP A 685 -11.11 -30.13 -28.41
C ASP A 685 -11.06 -31.09 -29.61
N VAL A 686 -10.13 -30.90 -30.54
CA VAL A 686 -10.20 -31.50 -31.90
C VAL A 686 -9.12 -32.55 -32.16
N GLY A 687 -8.08 -32.58 -31.32
CA GLY A 687 -6.90 -33.42 -31.52
C GLY A 687 -5.99 -32.87 -32.62
N LEU A 688 -4.70 -32.74 -32.32
CA LEU A 688 -3.73 -32.02 -33.15
C LEU A 688 -3.59 -32.64 -34.55
N THR A 689 -3.45 -33.98 -34.63
CA THR A 689 -3.21 -34.67 -35.89
C THR A 689 -4.34 -34.42 -36.90
N ARG A 690 -5.60 -34.52 -36.47
CA ARG A 690 -6.75 -34.31 -37.36
C ARG A 690 -6.85 -32.86 -37.86
N ALA A 691 -6.56 -31.91 -36.98
CA ALA A 691 -6.57 -30.50 -37.35
C ALA A 691 -5.42 -30.15 -38.33
N LEU A 692 -4.25 -30.79 -38.20
CA LEU A 692 -3.15 -30.67 -39.15
C LEU A 692 -3.45 -31.33 -40.51
N GLU A 693 -4.19 -32.43 -40.55
CA GLU A 693 -4.67 -33.05 -41.80
C GLU A 693 -5.58 -32.09 -42.59
N GLU A 694 -6.48 -31.38 -41.92
CA GLU A 694 -7.32 -30.34 -42.55
C GLU A 694 -6.49 -29.16 -43.08
N VAL A 695 -5.43 -28.75 -42.37
CA VAL A 695 -4.47 -27.76 -42.87
C VAL A 695 -3.80 -28.26 -44.16
N GLY A 696 -3.37 -29.52 -44.19
CA GLY A 696 -2.82 -30.16 -45.37
C GLY A 696 -3.80 -30.24 -46.55
N ARG A 697 -5.10 -30.38 -46.28
CA ARG A 697 -6.17 -30.38 -47.30
C ARG A 697 -6.33 -29.01 -47.96
N VAL A 698 -6.36 -27.93 -47.17
CA VAL A 698 -6.66 -26.57 -47.68
C VAL A 698 -5.46 -25.86 -48.31
N LEU A 699 -4.23 -26.19 -47.91
CA LEU A 699 -3.01 -25.64 -48.51
C LEU A 699 -2.85 -26.11 -49.96
N ARG A 700 -2.37 -25.28 -50.88
CA ARG A 700 -1.95 -25.66 -52.24
C ARG A 700 -0.68 -26.51 -52.21
N PRO A 701 -0.37 -27.32 -53.25
CA PRO A 701 0.93 -27.97 -53.34
C PRO A 701 2.04 -26.90 -53.35
N GLY A 702 3.03 -27.03 -52.46
CA GLY A 702 4.03 -26.00 -52.17
C GLY A 702 3.58 -24.92 -51.17
N GLY A 703 2.34 -24.94 -50.70
CA GLY A 703 1.82 -24.02 -49.69
C GLY A 703 2.50 -24.18 -48.32
N ARG A 704 2.47 -23.12 -47.51
CA ARG A 704 3.23 -23.02 -46.25
C ARG A 704 2.33 -23.04 -45.02
N LEU A 705 2.71 -23.84 -44.02
CA LEU A 705 2.22 -23.70 -42.66
C LEU A 705 3.26 -22.93 -41.83
N ARG A 706 2.78 -21.97 -41.05
CA ARG A 706 3.51 -21.30 -39.97
C ARG A 706 2.68 -21.40 -38.71
N ALA A 707 3.18 -22.13 -37.71
CA ALA A 707 2.42 -22.45 -36.50
C ALA A 707 3.17 -22.01 -35.24
N ALA A 708 2.47 -21.38 -34.30
CA ALA A 708 2.93 -21.14 -32.94
C ALA A 708 2.14 -22.01 -31.97
N GLU A 709 2.82 -22.75 -31.08
CA GLU A 709 2.17 -23.73 -30.21
C GLU A 709 2.87 -23.91 -28.86
N ALA A 710 2.07 -24.12 -27.82
CA ALA A 710 2.54 -24.42 -26.47
C ALA A 710 2.69 -25.93 -26.26
N LEU A 711 3.90 -26.35 -25.90
CA LEU A 711 4.25 -27.75 -25.64
C LEU A 711 4.37 -28.02 -24.14
N GLY A 712 3.86 -29.15 -23.68
CA GLY A 712 3.94 -29.53 -22.28
C GLY A 712 2.96 -30.62 -21.88
N THR A 713 2.78 -30.79 -20.57
CA THR A 713 1.98 -31.87 -20.00
C THR A 713 0.87 -31.33 -19.11
N GLY A 714 -0.25 -32.03 -19.04
CA GLY A 714 -1.36 -31.65 -18.17
C GLY A 714 -2.61 -32.48 -18.39
N PRO A 715 -3.65 -32.28 -17.57
CA PRO A 715 -4.93 -32.94 -17.74
C PRO A 715 -5.52 -32.62 -19.12
N GLY A 716 -5.86 -33.65 -19.89
CA GLY A 716 -6.47 -33.50 -21.22
C GLY A 716 -5.55 -32.98 -22.33
N ALA A 717 -4.24 -32.83 -22.07
CA ALA A 717 -3.28 -32.41 -23.10
C ALA A 717 -3.09 -33.49 -24.18
N ASP A 718 -3.05 -33.08 -25.45
CA ASP A 718 -2.73 -33.97 -26.57
C ASP A 718 -1.30 -34.53 -26.40
N PRO A 719 -1.08 -35.85 -26.43
CA PRO A 719 0.25 -36.45 -26.33
C PRO A 719 1.23 -35.96 -27.40
N ASP A 720 0.74 -35.51 -28.55
CA ASP A 720 1.57 -34.96 -29.62
C ASP A 720 2.06 -33.53 -29.33
N LEU A 721 1.55 -32.88 -28.28
CA LEU A 721 2.02 -31.59 -27.78
C LEU A 721 2.92 -31.74 -26.55
N ALA A 722 3.39 -32.94 -26.21
CA ALA A 722 4.18 -33.16 -25.01
C ALA A 722 5.58 -32.49 -25.07
N ASP A 723 6.23 -32.53 -26.23
CA ASP A 723 7.57 -32.00 -26.47
C ASP A 723 7.82 -31.72 -27.96
N ALA A 724 8.93 -31.04 -28.29
CA ALA A 724 9.24 -30.68 -29.68
C ALA A 724 9.41 -31.90 -30.61
N GLY A 725 9.82 -33.05 -30.07
CA GLY A 725 10.00 -34.28 -30.84
C GLY A 725 8.68 -34.95 -31.21
N THR A 726 7.74 -35.03 -30.27
CA THR A 726 6.36 -35.50 -30.49
C THR A 726 5.63 -34.58 -31.47
N TYR A 727 5.74 -33.26 -31.29
CA TYR A 727 5.13 -32.28 -32.18
C TYR A 727 5.64 -32.37 -33.62
N ARG A 728 6.98 -32.47 -33.79
CA ARG A 728 7.59 -32.67 -35.11
C ARG A 728 7.09 -33.95 -35.79
N ARG A 729 6.90 -35.05 -35.04
CA ARG A 729 6.34 -36.30 -35.57
C ARG A 729 4.88 -36.13 -36.01
N ALA A 730 4.07 -35.39 -35.27
CA ALA A 730 2.69 -35.11 -35.64
C ALA A 730 2.59 -34.32 -36.96
N LEU A 731 3.44 -33.31 -37.14
CA LEU A 731 3.57 -32.58 -38.41
C LEU A 731 3.95 -33.52 -39.56
N SER A 732 4.93 -34.40 -39.37
CA SER A 732 5.34 -35.36 -40.41
C SER A 732 4.25 -36.37 -40.76
N ARG A 733 3.47 -36.85 -39.79
CA ARG A 733 2.36 -37.78 -40.02
C ARG A 733 1.20 -37.15 -40.80
N SER A 734 1.09 -35.82 -40.78
CA SER A 734 0.02 -35.05 -41.42
C SER A 734 0.35 -34.66 -42.87
N CYS A 735 1.22 -35.44 -43.55
CA CYS A 735 1.66 -35.21 -44.93
C CYS A 735 2.34 -33.85 -45.19
N LEU A 736 2.95 -33.25 -44.16
CA LEU A 736 3.75 -32.03 -44.29
C LEU A 736 5.25 -32.37 -44.31
N VAL A 737 6.02 -31.60 -45.09
CA VAL A 737 7.46 -31.79 -45.30
C VAL A 737 8.24 -30.50 -44.98
N GLU A 738 9.58 -30.55 -45.05
CA GLU A 738 10.47 -29.41 -44.75
C GLU A 738 10.21 -28.77 -43.38
N ILE A 739 10.06 -29.63 -42.36
CA ILE A 739 9.64 -29.21 -41.01
C ILE A 739 10.81 -28.59 -40.24
N ALA A 740 10.66 -27.33 -39.84
CA ALA A 740 11.47 -26.70 -38.81
C ALA A 740 10.61 -26.44 -37.56
N VAL A 741 11.23 -26.57 -36.38
CA VAL A 741 10.62 -26.26 -35.08
C VAL A 741 11.69 -25.52 -34.29
N GLU A 742 11.39 -24.28 -33.93
CA GLU A 742 12.26 -23.36 -33.21
C GLU A 742 11.66 -23.08 -31.83
N ASP A 743 12.51 -23.09 -30.81
CA ASP A 743 12.13 -22.72 -29.45
C ASP A 743 12.17 -21.19 -29.30
N VAL A 744 11.04 -20.59 -28.97
CA VAL A 744 10.89 -19.15 -28.75
C VAL A 744 10.31 -18.85 -27.36
N THR A 745 10.52 -19.76 -26.40
CA THR A 745 9.97 -19.69 -25.04
C THR A 745 10.28 -18.37 -24.35
N ASP A 746 11.54 -17.91 -24.45
CA ASP A 746 12.03 -16.67 -23.83
C ASP A 746 11.34 -15.41 -24.39
N GLN A 747 10.92 -15.44 -25.66
CA GLN A 747 10.25 -14.32 -26.32
C GLN A 747 8.73 -14.39 -26.21
N THR A 748 8.16 -15.49 -25.71
CA THR A 748 6.71 -15.74 -25.74
C THR A 748 6.16 -16.13 -24.36
N TRP A 749 6.27 -17.42 -24.01
CA TRP A 749 5.67 -18.01 -22.82
C TRP A 749 6.20 -17.43 -21.51
N GLU A 750 7.50 -17.21 -21.39
CA GLU A 750 8.08 -16.67 -20.14
C GLU A 750 7.58 -15.24 -19.82
N PRO A 751 7.69 -14.26 -20.75
CA PRO A 751 7.10 -12.93 -20.56
C PRO A 751 5.60 -12.97 -20.33
N PHE A 752 4.85 -13.78 -21.09
CA PHE A 752 3.40 -13.93 -20.95
C PHE A 752 3.00 -14.47 -19.56
N PHE A 753 3.66 -15.53 -19.11
CA PHE A 753 3.42 -16.13 -17.81
C PHE A 753 3.72 -15.12 -16.71
N SER A 754 4.87 -14.45 -16.76
CA SER A 754 5.25 -13.41 -15.79
C SER A 754 4.26 -12.24 -15.78
N HIS A 755 3.89 -11.71 -16.94
CA HIS A 755 3.01 -10.55 -17.07
C HIS A 755 1.58 -10.88 -16.60
N SER A 756 1.00 -11.99 -17.05
CA SER A 756 -0.35 -12.41 -16.63
C SER A 756 -0.45 -12.64 -15.13
N ARG A 757 0.54 -13.32 -14.53
CA ARG A 757 0.57 -13.55 -13.08
C ARG A 757 0.68 -12.24 -12.31
N ARG A 758 1.50 -11.28 -12.77
CA ARG A 758 1.59 -9.93 -12.18
C ARG A 758 0.29 -9.15 -12.33
N PHE A 759 -0.36 -9.16 -13.49
CA PHE A 759 -1.62 -8.44 -13.72
C PHE A 759 -2.73 -8.93 -12.80
N PHE A 760 -2.97 -10.24 -12.75
CA PHE A 760 -4.02 -10.81 -11.91
C PHE A 760 -3.67 -10.78 -10.42
N LEU A 761 -2.38 -10.84 -10.06
CA LEU A 761 -1.92 -10.55 -8.70
C LEU A 761 -2.23 -9.09 -8.34
N ALA A 762 -1.96 -8.12 -9.22
CA ALA A 762 -2.27 -6.72 -8.97
C ALA A 762 -3.77 -6.50 -8.73
N ARG A 763 -4.65 -7.06 -9.58
CA ARG A 763 -6.10 -6.96 -9.38
C ARG A 763 -6.55 -7.56 -8.05
N PHE A 764 -6.01 -8.71 -7.67
CA PHE A 764 -6.25 -9.32 -6.36
C PHE A 764 -5.76 -8.42 -5.21
N LEU A 765 -4.53 -7.91 -5.30
CA LEU A 765 -3.94 -7.00 -4.30
C LEU A 765 -4.71 -5.68 -4.21
N LEU A 766 -5.34 -5.24 -5.29
CA LEU A 766 -6.19 -4.05 -5.34
C LEU A 766 -7.63 -4.34 -4.88
N GLN A 767 -7.94 -5.58 -4.48
CA GLN A 767 -9.27 -6.08 -4.08
C GLN A 767 -10.33 -5.93 -5.18
N GLN A 768 -9.91 -6.02 -6.43
CA GLN A 768 -10.78 -5.99 -7.61
C GLN A 768 -11.37 -7.36 -7.93
N ILE A 769 -10.66 -8.43 -7.58
CA ILE A 769 -11.07 -9.83 -7.73
C ILE A 769 -10.69 -10.62 -6.48
N ASP A 770 -11.41 -11.70 -6.18
CA ASP A 770 -11.05 -12.65 -5.13
C ASP A 770 -10.11 -13.76 -5.65
N GLU A 771 -9.67 -14.64 -4.75
CA GLU A 771 -8.75 -15.73 -5.11
C GLU A 771 -9.39 -16.73 -6.07
N GLU A 772 -10.69 -17.04 -5.92
CA GLU A 772 -11.41 -17.97 -6.80
C GLU A 772 -11.47 -17.43 -8.23
N ARG A 773 -11.85 -16.16 -8.39
CA ARG A 773 -11.87 -15.45 -9.67
C ARG A 773 -10.47 -15.35 -10.26
N ARG A 774 -9.45 -15.09 -9.43
CA ARG A 774 -8.05 -15.07 -9.87
C ARG A 774 -7.64 -16.42 -10.45
N THR A 775 -7.87 -17.51 -9.73
CA THR A 775 -7.56 -18.87 -10.20
C THR A 775 -8.29 -19.18 -11.49
N ALA A 776 -9.59 -18.88 -11.56
CA ALA A 776 -10.39 -19.14 -12.76
C ALA A 776 -9.92 -18.32 -13.98
N ALA A 777 -9.56 -17.05 -13.79
CA ALA A 777 -9.04 -16.21 -14.87
C ALA A 777 -7.67 -16.71 -15.37
N LEU A 778 -6.78 -17.14 -14.46
CA LEU A 778 -5.49 -17.71 -14.85
C LEU A 778 -5.63 -19.04 -15.60
N ALA A 779 -6.63 -19.86 -15.25
CA ALA A 779 -6.94 -21.12 -15.94
C ALA A 779 -7.59 -20.90 -17.31
N ALA A 780 -8.23 -19.75 -17.53
CA ALA A 780 -8.87 -19.38 -18.81
C ALA A 780 -7.91 -18.73 -19.82
N LEU A 781 -6.67 -18.42 -19.43
CA LEU A 781 -5.64 -17.90 -20.31
C LEU A 781 -5.00 -19.00 -21.18
N PRO A 782 -4.34 -18.65 -22.30
CA PRO A 782 -3.43 -19.53 -23.03
C PRO A 782 -2.57 -20.42 -22.13
N GLY A 783 -2.53 -21.72 -22.45
CA GLY A 783 -1.86 -22.74 -21.64
C GLY A 783 -2.75 -23.36 -20.55
N GLY A 784 -3.73 -22.62 -20.02
CA GLY A 784 -4.67 -23.07 -19.00
C GLY A 784 -3.99 -23.72 -17.78
N ASP A 785 -4.49 -24.88 -17.37
CA ASP A 785 -3.92 -25.69 -16.26
C ASP A 785 -2.76 -26.62 -16.69
N ARG A 786 -2.23 -26.44 -17.91
CA ARG A 786 -1.11 -27.25 -18.41
C ARG A 786 0.22 -26.73 -17.86
N THR A 787 1.14 -27.66 -17.62
CA THR A 787 2.56 -27.35 -17.42
C THR A 787 3.20 -27.21 -18.79
N VAL A 788 3.27 -25.97 -19.29
CA VAL A 788 3.99 -25.66 -20.54
C VAL A 788 5.48 -25.65 -20.25
N SER A 789 6.22 -26.49 -20.97
CA SER A 789 7.69 -26.60 -20.85
C SER A 789 8.42 -25.81 -21.93
N THR A 790 7.80 -25.64 -23.09
CA THR A 790 8.40 -24.99 -24.26
C THR A 790 7.31 -24.35 -25.12
N TYR A 791 7.60 -23.20 -25.69
CA TYR A 791 6.75 -22.57 -26.71
C TYR A 791 7.51 -22.49 -28.02
N VAL A 792 6.91 -23.01 -29.09
CA VAL A 792 7.61 -23.19 -30.37
C VAL A 792 6.96 -22.44 -31.51
N VAL A 793 7.78 -22.04 -32.47
CA VAL A 793 7.35 -21.68 -33.82
C VAL A 793 7.79 -22.79 -34.78
N ALA A 794 6.87 -23.28 -35.60
CA ALA A 794 7.11 -24.30 -36.57
C ALA A 794 6.79 -23.83 -37.99
N SER A 795 7.61 -24.27 -38.94
CA SER A 795 7.37 -24.13 -40.37
C SER A 795 7.25 -25.49 -41.01
N ALA A 796 6.38 -25.58 -42.01
CA ALA A 796 6.16 -26.80 -42.77
C ALA A 796 5.61 -26.47 -44.17
N VAL A 797 5.78 -27.41 -45.10
CA VAL A 797 5.40 -27.25 -46.50
C VAL A 797 4.47 -28.40 -46.91
N ARG A 798 3.41 -28.09 -47.66
CA ARG A 798 2.64 -29.12 -48.35
C ARG A 798 3.44 -29.62 -49.57
N PRO A 799 3.72 -30.93 -49.71
CA PRO A 799 4.49 -31.45 -50.84
C PRO A 799 3.76 -31.22 -52.18
N ALA A 800 4.52 -31.19 -53.29
CA ALA A 800 4.02 -30.88 -54.63
C ALA A 800 3.16 -31.99 -55.29
N GLY A 801 3.04 -33.17 -54.66
CA GLY A 801 2.30 -34.35 -55.17
C GLY A 801 0.89 -34.49 -54.58
N PRO A 802 0.09 -35.49 -55.02
CA PRO A 802 -1.21 -35.78 -54.41
C PRO A 802 -1.04 -36.15 -52.92
N LEU A 803 -2.02 -35.79 -52.09
CA LEU A 803 -2.08 -36.24 -50.68
C LEU A 803 -2.04 -37.77 -50.69
N LEU A 804 -0.97 -38.35 -50.12
CA LEU A 804 -0.87 -39.80 -49.99
C LEU A 804 -1.93 -40.27 -49.00
N ASP A 805 -2.65 -41.34 -49.33
CA ASP A 805 -3.58 -41.95 -48.39
C ASP A 805 -2.79 -42.43 -47.13
N PRO A 806 -3.38 -42.40 -45.92
CA PRO A 806 -2.68 -42.68 -44.65
C PRO A 806 -2.13 -44.11 -44.37
N PRO A 807 -2.19 -45.15 -45.25
CA PRO A 807 -1.60 -46.44 -44.89
C PRO A 807 -0.08 -46.57 -45.06
N GLU A 808 0.60 -45.75 -45.87
CA GLU A 808 1.98 -46.06 -46.30
C GLU A 808 3.10 -45.48 -45.40
N LEU A 809 2.77 -44.72 -44.36
CA LEU A 809 3.75 -44.11 -43.42
C LEU A 809 3.81 -44.79 -42.03
N ARG A 810 3.21 -45.98 -41.87
CA ARG A 810 3.24 -46.76 -40.60
C ARG A 810 4.34 -47.83 -40.52
N SER A 811 5.32 -47.85 -41.42
CA SER A 811 6.49 -48.76 -41.33
C SER A 811 7.70 -48.08 -40.72
#